data_AF-A0A3B1B823-F1
#
_entry.id   AF-A0A3B1B823-F1
#
_cell.length_a   1.000
_cell.length_b   1.000
_cell.length_c   1.000
_cell.angle_alpha   90.00
_cell.angle_beta   90.00
_cell.angle_gamma   90.00
#
_symmetry.space_group_name_H-M   'P 1'
#
loop_
_entity.id
_entity.type
_entity.pdbx_description
1 polymer ?
#
loop_
_entity_poly.entity_id
_entity_poly.type
_entity_poly.pdbx_seq_one_letter_code
_entity_poly.pdbx_strand_id
1 'polypeptide(L)'
;MQKKILLLKRLFLVCMLITGFLLYSSASVYAAIDDINLTQPCNNADRIIDIPKNVAQNINIGVINSPGGNLAWELSSFPSGVGGTSCVAGPPISCSNIQVVLPVVAAVDSQVQLSGMAVLGDGMQMDLDVTASGVTCSRFYSINYLDPYQTVLVLDRSGSMTSSTNISAPATDRWDALKRSVNDMADFFESTGIETASEIGISFFNGNIVLNNSFSNTLETISSAYSDQVAVELNSQSAAGATAMGKGIESALTKLSDASKPRTILLFTDGEQNVAPYIDLNGLYLNSTARNGCVAVSATCTEISPAIKIITVGIGQPSSDYLTTLQNLAWTHGGNYIVTSGDESYSWDDNGILVGVGDISSVFESAIAPVLSGNSPQMVTSNKGQLSANNITTLPAFKLNKNLSRLIIKFSYQRDLDSLMSLRKRISIEKDGVDISAAFESTIKQGDYKNSFYLISNFVNTTDSDFPVTFNSAGSYIIKLSKPTSVKDMGFKVAVYADDHLLGLDSKVTPLTPKVGQNFKPQITVKWKGNAVESATVRAWILKPGAELGQLLADYIKNIDPSSALDAGTAGYQKYLAAISDPDFIAELAPQAQQLTLNHVANGRYESSYNPGDISGIYQIFYTIQANSADTGEIHRIMMESAYVRFGDLDIPASNVVTQVNGNNTTIKIKPKTSVGYLIGPGQQNVFSFTGEDVTLKKITDFQNGEYQIELKGAPEKEISVTVLGENIFTGPAKEFGKQVMHPWLKWLLWLVLILILIWILIKFIFVSNHP
;
A
#
# COMPACT_ATOMS: atom_id res chain seq x y z
N MET A 1 12.29 -61.83 2.64
CA MET A 1 12.86 -61.02 3.74
C MET A 1 12.65 -59.52 3.54
N GLN A 2 13.01 -58.95 2.37
CA GLN A 2 12.85 -57.51 2.08
C GLN A 2 11.42 -56.95 2.19
N LYS A 3 10.39 -57.70 1.75
CA LYS A 3 8.98 -57.28 1.94
C LYS A 3 8.56 -57.17 3.40
N LYS A 4 9.10 -58.03 4.29
CA LYS A 4 8.84 -57.97 5.73
C LYS A 4 9.52 -56.76 6.38
N ILE A 5 10.72 -56.40 5.92
CA ILE A 5 11.46 -55.21 6.38
C ILE A 5 10.74 -53.92 5.96
N LEU A 6 10.20 -53.86 4.74
CA LEU A 6 9.44 -52.70 4.26
C LEU A 6 8.12 -52.51 5.05
N LEU A 7 7.44 -53.62 5.37
CA LEU A 7 6.22 -53.59 6.19
C LEU A 7 6.53 -53.12 7.62
N LEU A 8 7.63 -53.58 8.21
CA LEU A 8 8.06 -53.17 9.55
C LEU A 8 8.44 -51.68 9.60
N LYS A 9 9.10 -51.15 8.57
CA LYS A 9 9.41 -49.70 8.46
C LYS A 9 8.16 -48.85 8.33
N ARG A 10 7.17 -49.29 7.54
CA ARG A 10 5.88 -48.58 7.41
C ARG A 10 5.08 -48.62 8.71
N LEU A 11 5.08 -49.76 9.41
CA LEU A 11 4.41 -49.88 10.71
C LEU A 11 5.08 -48.99 11.77
N PHE A 12 6.41 -48.92 11.77
CA PHE A 12 7.17 -48.06 12.68
C PHE A 12 6.92 -46.57 12.40
N LEU A 13 6.85 -46.16 11.12
CA LEU A 13 6.51 -44.79 10.72
C LEU A 13 5.07 -44.41 11.11
N VAL A 14 4.11 -45.32 10.92
CA VAL A 14 2.71 -45.12 11.32
C VAL A 14 2.59 -45.06 12.85
N CYS A 15 3.31 -45.90 13.59
CA CYS A 15 3.36 -45.80 15.05
C CYS A 15 4.01 -44.48 15.51
N MET A 16 5.08 -43.99 14.88
CA MET A 16 5.65 -42.68 15.20
C MET A 16 4.69 -41.54 14.89
N LEU A 17 3.97 -41.59 13.77
CA LEU A 17 2.96 -40.59 13.42
C LEU A 17 1.79 -40.60 14.40
N ILE A 18 1.30 -41.78 14.79
CA ILE A 18 0.20 -41.90 15.77
C ILE A 18 0.67 -41.49 17.18
N THR A 19 1.91 -41.82 17.57
CA THR A 19 2.45 -41.41 18.87
C THR A 19 2.73 -39.89 18.88
N GLY A 20 3.20 -39.33 17.77
CA GLY A 20 3.35 -37.88 17.59
C GLY A 20 2.01 -37.15 17.60
N PHE A 21 0.96 -37.73 16.98
CA PHE A 21 -0.39 -37.17 16.96
C PHE A 21 -1.07 -37.28 18.34
N LEU A 22 -0.86 -38.38 19.08
CA LEU A 22 -1.37 -38.56 20.43
C LEU A 22 -0.63 -37.71 21.48
N LEU A 23 0.65 -37.41 21.27
CA LEU A 23 1.41 -36.45 22.08
C LEU A 23 1.05 -34.99 21.73
N TYR A 24 0.55 -34.71 20.52
CA TYR A 24 0.02 -33.39 20.14
C TYR A 24 -1.47 -33.19 20.53
N SER A 25 -2.25 -34.27 20.70
CA SER A 25 -3.69 -34.19 20.98
C SER A 25 -4.06 -34.34 22.45
N SER A 26 -3.09 -34.53 23.36
CA SER A 26 -3.35 -34.21 24.77
C SER A 26 -3.41 -32.71 24.88
N ALA A 27 -4.63 -32.17 25.08
CA ALA A 27 -4.88 -30.79 25.40
C ALA A 27 -3.76 -30.27 26.30
N SER A 28 -2.95 -29.36 25.76
CA SER A 28 -2.02 -28.56 26.53
C SER A 28 -2.88 -27.92 27.61
N VAL A 29 -2.82 -28.45 28.83
CA VAL A 29 -3.15 -27.65 30.00
C VAL A 29 -2.05 -26.59 29.99
N TYR A 30 -2.35 -25.46 29.34
CA TYR A 30 -1.54 -24.27 29.36
C TYR A 30 -1.24 -23.97 30.84
N ALA A 31 0.00 -24.23 31.28
CA ALA A 31 0.50 -23.67 32.53
C ALA A 31 0.49 -22.14 32.38
N ALA A 32 0.10 -21.40 33.42
CA ALA A 32 -0.12 -19.95 33.37
C ALA A 32 1.11 -19.20 32.82
N ILE A 33 0.93 -18.47 31.71
CA ILE A 33 1.98 -17.80 30.93
C ILE A 33 2.17 -16.34 31.38
N ASP A 34 1.26 -15.79 32.19
CA ASP A 34 1.22 -14.36 32.56
C ASP A 34 1.74 -14.09 33.98
N ASP A 35 2.80 -14.77 34.41
CA ASP A 35 3.20 -14.78 35.82
C ASP A 35 4.03 -13.59 36.29
N ILE A 36 3.72 -13.03 37.46
CA ILE A 36 4.60 -12.11 38.20
C ILE A 36 5.59 -12.94 39.02
N ASN A 37 6.89 -12.82 38.76
CA ASN A 37 7.93 -13.57 39.46
C ASN A 37 8.56 -12.72 40.58
N LEU A 38 8.33 -13.11 41.83
CA LEU A 38 8.81 -12.41 43.02
C LEU A 38 10.29 -12.73 43.38
N THR A 39 10.92 -13.69 42.69
CA THR A 39 12.32 -14.10 42.95
C THR A 39 13.36 -13.36 42.12
N GLN A 40 12.92 -12.54 41.18
CA GLN A 40 13.76 -11.68 40.36
C GLN A 40 13.48 -10.21 40.74
N PRO A 41 14.39 -9.26 40.47
CA PRO A 41 14.05 -7.84 40.54
C PRO A 41 12.77 -7.63 39.74
N CYS A 42 11.75 -7.00 40.32
CA CYS A 42 10.41 -6.89 39.73
C CYS A 42 10.54 -6.49 38.25
N ASN A 43 10.31 -7.44 37.35
CA ASN A 43 10.33 -7.18 35.93
C ASN A 43 8.99 -6.54 35.59
N ASN A 44 8.94 -5.22 35.76
CA ASN A 44 7.80 -4.33 35.54
C ASN A 44 7.55 -4.11 34.03
N ALA A 45 7.90 -5.08 33.17
CA ALA A 45 7.53 -5.00 31.77
C ALA A 45 6.00 -5.13 31.66
N ASP A 46 5.37 -4.05 31.19
CA ASP A 46 3.99 -4.00 30.75
C ASP A 46 3.66 -5.20 29.85
N ARG A 47 2.46 -5.74 30.01
CA ARG A 47 1.93 -6.87 29.21
C ARG A 47 0.84 -6.39 28.29
N ILE A 48 1.00 -6.67 27.00
CA ILE A 48 0.00 -6.39 25.99
C ILE A 48 -0.53 -7.72 25.48
N ILE A 49 -1.85 -7.89 25.50
CA ILE A 49 -2.55 -9.11 25.11
C ILE A 49 -3.56 -8.71 24.05
N ASP A 50 -3.33 -9.11 22.81
CA ASP A 50 -4.25 -8.83 21.72
C ASP A 50 -5.19 -10.03 21.50
N ILE A 51 -6.50 -9.76 21.50
CA ILE A 51 -7.55 -10.78 21.47
C ILE A 51 -8.52 -10.46 20.34
N PRO A 52 -8.88 -11.43 19.47
CA PRO A 52 -9.94 -11.21 18.49
C PRO A 52 -11.25 -10.82 19.18
N LYS A 53 -11.86 -9.73 18.71
CA LYS A 53 -13.15 -9.26 19.22
C LYS A 53 -14.21 -10.35 19.07
N ASN A 54 -15.08 -10.44 20.07
CA ASN A 54 -16.15 -11.44 20.16
C ASN A 54 -15.69 -12.91 20.33
N VAL A 55 -14.39 -13.16 20.51
CA VAL A 55 -13.90 -14.49 20.89
C VAL A 55 -13.78 -14.57 22.40
N ALA A 56 -14.39 -15.59 23.00
CA ALA A 56 -14.25 -15.83 24.43
C ALA A 56 -12.80 -16.26 24.74
N GLN A 57 -12.16 -15.55 25.67
CA GLN A 57 -10.77 -15.81 26.05
C GLN A 57 -10.63 -15.88 27.56
N ASN A 58 -9.86 -16.87 28.01
CA ASN A 58 -9.45 -17.03 29.39
C ASN A 58 -8.00 -16.57 29.54
N ILE A 59 -7.80 -15.46 30.23
CA ILE A 59 -6.46 -14.93 30.52
C ILE A 59 -6.07 -15.42 31.90
N ASN A 60 -5.11 -16.33 31.96
CA ASN A 60 -4.65 -16.91 33.23
C ASN A 60 -3.40 -16.17 33.70
N ILE A 61 -3.57 -15.27 34.65
CA ILE A 61 -2.47 -14.60 35.35
C ILE A 61 -2.03 -15.50 36.51
N GLY A 62 -0.73 -15.64 36.76
CA GLY A 62 -0.21 -16.34 37.93
C GLY A 62 0.90 -15.57 38.64
N VAL A 63 1.46 -16.17 39.68
CA VAL A 63 2.56 -15.59 40.48
C VAL A 63 3.55 -16.70 40.81
N ILE A 64 4.82 -16.53 40.43
CA ILE A 64 5.89 -17.54 40.63
C ILE A 64 6.59 -17.30 41.97
N ASN A 65 6.78 -18.40 42.73
CA ASN A 65 7.55 -18.48 43.98
C ASN A 65 7.14 -17.46 45.06
N SER A 66 5.84 -17.41 45.37
CA SER A 66 5.45 -17.13 46.75
C SER A 66 5.93 -18.33 47.59
N PRO A 67 6.82 -18.18 48.59
CA PRO A 67 7.19 -19.29 49.47
C PRO A 67 5.98 -19.63 50.34
N GLY A 68 5.12 -20.53 49.87
CA GLY A 68 3.97 -21.07 50.61
C GLY A 68 2.94 -20.06 51.10
N GLY A 69 3.00 -18.79 50.68
CA GLY A 69 2.04 -17.73 51.04
C GLY A 69 0.97 -17.57 49.98
N ASN A 70 -0.20 -17.04 50.35
CA ASN A 70 -1.30 -16.84 49.40
C ASN A 70 -1.73 -15.39 49.35
N LEU A 71 -2.40 -15.11 48.25
CA LEU A 71 -2.65 -13.78 47.75
C LEU A 71 -4.10 -13.42 48.12
N ALA A 72 -4.27 -12.50 49.07
CA ALA A 72 -5.57 -11.93 49.38
C ALA A 72 -5.93 -10.88 48.31
N TRP A 73 -7.11 -11.01 47.71
CA TRP A 73 -7.65 -10.08 46.73
C TRP A 73 -8.55 -9.06 47.43
N GLU A 74 -8.22 -7.78 47.32
CA GLU A 74 -9.17 -6.70 47.61
C GLU A 74 -9.58 -6.03 46.29
N LEU A 75 -10.70 -6.47 45.72
CA LEU A 75 -11.44 -5.69 44.74
C LEU A 75 -12.70 -5.14 45.41
N SER A 76 -12.57 -4.09 46.21
CA SER A 76 -13.71 -3.54 46.97
C SER A 76 -14.78 -2.91 46.07
N SER A 77 -14.39 -2.46 44.88
CA SER A 77 -15.26 -1.87 43.83
C SER A 77 -14.42 -1.50 42.60
N PHE A 78 -15.03 -1.42 41.41
CA PHE A 78 -14.40 -0.72 40.28
C PHE A 78 -14.17 0.76 40.62
N PRO A 79 -13.10 1.41 40.11
CA PRO A 79 -12.89 2.85 40.28
C PRO A 79 -14.10 3.65 39.77
N SER A 80 -14.44 4.75 40.46
CA SER A 80 -15.51 5.66 40.02
C SER A 80 -15.17 6.25 38.65
N GLY A 81 -16.00 6.00 37.63
CA GLY A 81 -15.79 6.48 36.26
C GLY A 81 -15.64 5.39 35.19
N VAL A 82 -15.60 4.11 35.57
CA VAL A 82 -15.67 2.98 34.62
C VAL A 82 -17.10 2.86 34.11
N GLY A 83 -17.44 3.66 33.09
CA GLY A 83 -18.74 3.65 32.43
C GLY A 83 -18.87 2.49 31.46
N GLY A 84 -19.24 1.31 31.96
CA GLY A 84 -19.60 0.15 31.14
C GLY A 84 -20.28 -0.91 31.99
N THR A 85 -21.58 -1.13 31.80
CA THR A 85 -22.43 -2.05 32.59
C THR A 85 -22.15 -3.55 32.38
N SER A 86 -21.02 -3.95 31.79
CA SER A 86 -20.74 -5.32 31.32
C SER A 86 -19.61 -6.06 32.03
N CYS A 87 -19.01 -5.48 33.08
CA CYS A 87 -17.99 -6.15 33.90
C CYS A 87 -18.55 -6.60 35.25
N VAL A 88 -18.31 -7.86 35.61
CA VAL A 88 -18.62 -8.45 36.91
C VAL A 88 -17.32 -8.66 37.67
N ALA A 89 -17.19 -7.95 38.80
CA ALA A 89 -16.12 -8.19 39.75
C ALA A 89 -16.30 -9.55 40.43
N GLY A 90 -15.27 -10.39 40.39
CA GLY A 90 -15.24 -11.73 40.99
C GLY A 90 -14.03 -12.52 40.46
N PRO A 91 -13.67 -13.67 41.03
CA PRO A 91 -12.75 -14.61 40.40
C PRO A 91 -13.56 -15.65 39.59
N PRO A 92 -13.51 -15.63 38.23
CA PRO A 92 -12.71 -14.77 37.36
C PRO A 92 -13.35 -13.39 37.11
N ILE A 93 -12.52 -12.38 36.85
CA ILE A 93 -13.01 -11.04 36.46
C ILE A 93 -13.59 -11.21 35.07
N SER A 94 -14.90 -10.99 34.95
CA SER A 94 -15.61 -11.24 33.71
C SER A 94 -16.03 -9.92 33.10
N CYS A 95 -15.48 -9.59 31.93
CA CYS A 95 -15.80 -8.38 31.21
C CYS A 95 -16.19 -8.73 29.78
N SER A 96 -17.47 -8.64 29.46
CA SER A 96 -18.00 -9.09 28.17
C SER A 96 -17.58 -10.54 27.85
N ASN A 97 -16.67 -10.77 26.88
CA ASN A 97 -16.20 -12.10 26.47
C ASN A 97 -14.84 -12.49 27.07
N ILE A 98 -14.24 -11.64 27.90
CA ILE A 98 -12.96 -11.94 28.58
C ILE A 98 -13.24 -12.44 29.98
N GLN A 99 -12.62 -13.57 30.33
CA GLN A 99 -12.47 -14.00 31.72
C GLN A 99 -11.00 -13.90 32.10
N VAL A 100 -10.69 -12.96 32.99
CA VAL A 100 -9.36 -12.92 33.62
C VAL A 100 -9.41 -13.81 34.83
N VAL A 101 -8.83 -15.00 34.67
CA VAL A 101 -8.66 -15.97 35.74
C VAL A 101 -7.40 -15.58 36.50
N LEU A 102 -7.63 -15.12 37.71
CA LEU A 102 -6.58 -14.78 38.65
C LEU A 102 -6.21 -16.04 39.46
N PRO A 103 -4.98 -16.14 39.98
CA PRO A 103 -4.53 -17.34 40.67
C PRO A 103 -5.35 -17.58 41.95
N VAL A 104 -5.86 -18.81 42.13
CA VAL A 104 -6.63 -19.24 43.31
C VAL A 104 -5.77 -20.13 44.21
N VAL A 105 -5.36 -19.65 45.39
CA VAL A 105 -4.75 -20.47 46.45
C VAL A 105 -5.01 -19.87 47.85
N ALA A 106 -5.05 -20.70 48.92
CA ALA A 106 -5.67 -20.40 50.21
C ALA A 106 -4.71 -20.06 51.39
N ALA A 107 -4.79 -18.81 51.95
CA ALA A 107 -4.21 -18.25 53.23
C ALA A 107 -3.21 -17.01 53.14
N VAL A 108 -2.62 -16.53 54.24
CA VAL A 108 -2.75 -15.12 54.73
C VAL A 108 -1.62 -14.07 54.53
N ASP A 109 -0.46 -14.31 53.90
CA ASP A 109 0.73 -13.40 54.01
C ASP A 109 1.16 -12.60 52.76
N SER A 110 0.39 -12.60 51.68
CA SER A 110 0.64 -11.76 50.49
C SER A 110 -0.64 -11.06 50.00
N GLN A 111 -0.51 -9.85 49.49
CA GLN A 111 -1.63 -9.04 48.98
C GLN A 111 -1.48 -8.85 47.48
N VAL A 112 -2.58 -9.06 46.74
CA VAL A 112 -2.65 -8.61 45.34
C VAL A 112 -3.70 -7.52 45.27
N GLN A 113 -3.23 -6.34 44.90
CA GLN A 113 -4.08 -5.20 44.64
C GLN A 113 -4.20 -5.02 43.14
N LEU A 114 -5.43 -5.01 42.65
CA LEU A 114 -5.72 -4.57 41.30
C LEU A 114 -6.07 -3.09 41.36
N SER A 115 -5.36 -2.26 40.61
CA SER A 115 -5.58 -0.83 40.53
C SER A 115 -5.67 -0.38 39.06
N GLY A 116 -6.07 0.87 38.81
CA GLY A 116 -6.02 1.45 37.46
C GLY A 116 -6.93 0.83 36.39
N MET A 117 -7.93 -0.01 36.74
CA MET A 117 -8.73 -0.68 35.71
C MET A 117 -9.57 0.31 34.88
N ALA A 118 -9.35 0.31 33.57
CA ALA A 118 -10.15 1.04 32.59
C ALA A 118 -10.67 0.06 31.53
N VAL A 119 -11.99 0.00 31.35
CA VAL A 119 -12.60 -0.65 30.19
C VAL A 119 -12.66 0.40 29.08
N LEU A 120 -11.93 0.15 28.00
CA LEU A 120 -11.93 0.98 26.82
C LEU A 120 -12.88 0.34 25.80
N GLY A 121 -13.46 1.13 24.89
CA GLY A 121 -14.38 0.59 23.87
C GLY A 121 -13.75 -0.51 23.00
N ASP A 122 -12.43 -0.57 22.97
CA ASP A 122 -11.54 -1.44 22.22
C ASP A 122 -10.65 -2.32 23.10
N GLY A 123 -10.91 -2.43 24.42
CA GLY A 123 -10.10 -3.28 25.28
C GLY A 123 -10.30 -3.09 26.78
N MET A 124 -9.31 -3.52 27.54
CA MET A 124 -9.22 -3.32 28.99
C MET A 124 -7.77 -3.04 29.37
N GLN A 125 -7.55 -2.08 30.25
CA GLN A 125 -6.27 -1.84 30.88
C GLN A 125 -6.39 -2.06 32.38
N MET A 126 -5.36 -2.60 33.03
CA MET A 126 -5.32 -2.78 34.48
C MET A 126 -3.88 -2.78 35.00
N ASP A 127 -3.68 -2.30 36.22
CA ASP A 127 -2.44 -2.44 36.97
C ASP A 127 -2.60 -3.53 38.02
N LEU A 128 -1.64 -4.45 38.04
CA LEU A 128 -1.59 -5.54 39.02
C LEU A 128 -0.39 -5.35 39.93
N ASP A 129 -0.66 -5.04 41.18
CA ASP A 129 0.33 -4.89 42.24
C ASP A 129 0.35 -6.15 43.11
N VAL A 130 1.45 -6.88 43.09
CA VAL A 130 1.66 -8.08 43.92
C VAL A 130 2.65 -7.74 45.03
N THR A 131 2.18 -7.77 46.27
CA THR A 131 3.01 -7.55 47.45
C THR A 131 3.18 -8.85 48.23
N ALA A 132 4.43 -9.29 48.40
CA ALA A 132 4.77 -10.46 49.20
C ALA A 132 6.05 -10.21 49.99
N SER A 133 6.05 -10.57 51.28
CA SER A 133 7.23 -10.46 52.16
C SER A 133 7.92 -9.09 52.14
N GLY A 134 7.14 -8.00 51.99
CA GLY A 134 7.63 -6.62 51.97
C GLY A 134 8.17 -6.12 50.62
N VAL A 135 8.09 -6.94 49.56
CA VAL A 135 8.41 -6.55 48.18
C VAL A 135 7.11 -6.39 47.40
N THR A 136 6.94 -5.24 46.73
CA THR A 136 5.82 -4.98 45.82
C THR A 136 6.33 -4.97 44.38
N CYS A 137 5.72 -5.79 43.54
CA CYS A 137 5.94 -5.78 42.09
C CYS A 137 4.66 -5.33 41.39
N SER A 138 4.77 -4.32 40.54
CA SER A 138 3.67 -3.75 39.76
C SER A 138 3.80 -4.15 38.30
N ARG A 139 2.70 -4.54 37.67
CA ARG A 139 2.66 -4.84 36.23
C ARG A 139 1.39 -4.30 35.60
N PHE A 140 1.56 -3.50 34.56
CA PHE A 140 0.47 -3.04 33.71
C PHE A 140 0.08 -4.14 32.71
N TYR A 141 -1.22 -4.34 32.50
CA TYR A 141 -1.79 -5.19 31.47
C TYR A 141 -2.68 -4.33 30.55
N SER A 142 -2.47 -4.39 29.23
CA SER A 142 -3.40 -3.89 28.21
C SER A 142 -3.91 -5.07 27.41
N ILE A 143 -5.19 -5.35 27.51
CA ILE A 143 -5.88 -6.33 26.71
C ILE A 143 -6.60 -5.58 25.59
N ASN A 144 -6.17 -5.74 24.35
CA ASN A 144 -6.77 -5.04 23.22
C ASN A 144 -7.67 -6.00 22.43
N TYR A 145 -8.84 -5.54 22.03
CA TYR A 145 -9.68 -6.26 21.09
C TYR A 145 -9.23 -5.95 19.66
N LEU A 146 -8.76 -6.95 18.94
CA LEU A 146 -8.49 -6.87 17.51
C LEU A 146 -9.80 -7.11 16.75
N ASP A 147 -10.19 -6.18 15.89
CA ASP A 147 -11.32 -6.35 14.98
C ASP A 147 -10.89 -7.24 13.80
N PRO A 148 -11.41 -8.48 13.67
CA PRO A 148 -11.12 -9.30 12.49
C PRO A 148 -11.59 -8.58 11.22
N TYR A 149 -10.79 -8.60 10.17
CA TYR A 149 -11.10 -7.93 8.91
C TYR A 149 -11.38 -8.92 7.78
N GLN A 150 -11.93 -8.39 6.68
CA GLN A 150 -12.05 -9.08 5.41
C GLN A 150 -11.25 -8.34 4.34
N THR A 151 -10.37 -9.05 3.65
CA THR A 151 -9.59 -8.49 2.55
C THR A 151 -9.77 -9.32 1.28
N VAL A 152 -9.95 -8.66 0.13
CA VAL A 152 -9.87 -9.32 -1.17
C VAL A 152 -8.71 -8.76 -1.97
N LEU A 153 -7.82 -9.65 -2.41
CA LEU A 153 -6.77 -9.35 -3.37
C LEU A 153 -7.36 -9.43 -4.78
N VAL A 154 -7.42 -8.32 -5.48
CA VAL A 154 -7.94 -8.25 -6.85
C VAL A 154 -6.76 -8.16 -7.79
N LEU A 155 -6.48 -9.27 -8.49
CA LEU A 155 -5.23 -9.50 -9.21
C LEU A 155 -5.46 -9.50 -10.71
N ASP A 156 -4.84 -8.54 -11.39
CA ASP A 156 -4.81 -8.48 -12.85
C ASP A 156 -3.95 -9.61 -13.42
N ARG A 157 -4.54 -10.38 -14.34
CA ARG A 157 -3.86 -11.42 -15.12
C ARG A 157 -4.13 -11.24 -16.62
N SER A 158 -4.35 -10.02 -17.07
CA SER A 158 -4.47 -9.68 -18.50
C SER A 158 -3.15 -9.87 -19.24
N GLY A 159 -3.20 -9.82 -20.58
CA GLY A 159 -2.03 -10.03 -21.44
C GLY A 159 -0.89 -9.04 -21.18
N SER A 160 -1.20 -7.80 -20.80
CA SER A 160 -0.20 -6.76 -20.48
C SER A 160 0.69 -7.12 -19.29
N MET A 161 0.24 -8.03 -18.42
CA MET A 161 1.02 -8.56 -17.29
C MET A 161 2.15 -9.51 -17.71
N THR A 162 2.23 -9.91 -18.99
CA THR A 162 3.40 -10.61 -19.56
C THR A 162 4.56 -9.66 -19.89
N SER A 163 4.32 -8.34 -19.83
CA SER A 163 5.37 -7.34 -20.04
C SER A 163 6.40 -7.40 -18.91
N SER A 164 7.64 -7.03 -19.21
CA SER A 164 8.68 -7.02 -18.19
C SER A 164 8.49 -5.90 -17.15
N THR A 165 8.97 -6.15 -15.93
CA THR A 165 9.06 -5.17 -14.83
C THR A 165 10.30 -4.30 -14.92
N ASN A 166 11.33 -4.74 -15.65
CA ASN A 166 12.59 -4.02 -15.81
C ASN A 166 13.28 -4.38 -17.14
N ILE A 167 14.52 -3.92 -17.31
CA ILE A 167 15.35 -4.24 -18.48
C ILE A 167 16.64 -4.99 -18.07
N SER A 168 16.89 -5.15 -16.77
CA SER A 168 18.10 -5.78 -16.25
C SER A 168 17.89 -7.28 -16.10
N ALA A 169 18.68 -8.07 -16.82
CA ALA A 169 18.60 -9.53 -16.77
C ALA A 169 18.99 -10.11 -15.38
N PRO A 170 18.27 -11.14 -14.88
CA PRO A 170 17.07 -11.73 -15.46
C PRO A 170 15.84 -10.84 -15.24
N ALA A 171 15.29 -10.33 -16.33
CA ALA A 171 14.13 -9.47 -16.29
C ALA A 171 12.92 -10.32 -15.95
N THR A 172 12.18 -9.92 -14.91
CA THR A 172 10.97 -10.66 -14.52
C THR A 172 9.78 -10.08 -15.27
N ASP A 173 8.79 -10.89 -15.63
CA ASP A 173 7.51 -10.34 -16.09
C ASP A 173 6.68 -9.84 -14.90
N ARG A 174 5.72 -8.95 -15.17
CA ARG A 174 4.88 -8.34 -14.13
C ARG A 174 4.05 -9.39 -13.40
N TRP A 175 3.63 -10.43 -14.10
CA TRP A 175 2.89 -11.56 -13.54
C TRP A 175 3.70 -12.35 -12.52
N ASP A 176 4.94 -12.70 -12.82
CA ASP A 176 5.86 -13.38 -11.92
C ASP A 176 6.26 -12.50 -10.74
N ALA A 177 6.43 -11.19 -10.95
CA ALA A 177 6.64 -10.25 -9.86
C ALA A 177 5.40 -10.16 -8.95
N LEU A 178 4.19 -10.12 -9.52
CA LEU A 178 2.94 -10.16 -8.76
C LEU A 178 2.82 -11.46 -7.96
N LYS A 179 3.07 -12.63 -8.58
CA LYS A 179 3.04 -13.92 -7.89
C LYS A 179 4.03 -13.97 -6.73
N ARG A 180 5.25 -13.46 -6.91
CA ARG A 180 6.25 -13.35 -5.82
C ARG A 180 5.72 -12.52 -4.68
N SER A 181 5.18 -11.34 -4.97
CA SER A 181 4.77 -10.41 -3.92
C SER A 181 3.48 -10.83 -3.19
N VAL A 182 2.53 -11.46 -3.88
CA VAL A 182 1.34 -12.07 -3.24
C VAL A 182 1.77 -13.25 -2.36
N ASN A 183 2.71 -14.08 -2.81
CA ASN A 183 3.28 -15.15 -1.97
C ASN A 183 4.00 -14.58 -0.74
N ASP A 184 4.83 -13.55 -0.90
CA ASP A 184 5.52 -12.87 0.20
C ASP A 184 4.55 -12.30 1.25
N MET A 185 3.41 -11.77 0.80
CA MET A 185 2.36 -11.28 1.68
C MET A 185 1.62 -12.42 2.39
N ALA A 186 1.32 -13.52 1.68
CA ALA A 186 0.71 -14.70 2.30
C ALA A 186 1.66 -15.36 3.32
N ASP A 187 2.95 -15.46 3.00
CA ASP A 187 4.00 -15.90 3.90
C ASP A 187 4.12 -14.97 5.12
N PHE A 188 3.96 -13.66 4.94
CA PHE A 188 3.93 -12.69 6.03
C PHE A 188 2.75 -12.95 6.98
N PHE A 189 1.53 -13.05 6.46
CA PHE A 189 0.34 -13.30 7.29
C PHE A 189 0.42 -14.63 8.03
N GLU A 190 0.83 -15.70 7.34
CA GLU A 190 0.98 -17.00 7.98
C GLU A 190 2.09 -17.02 9.03
N SER A 191 3.27 -16.47 8.72
CA SER A 191 4.43 -16.54 9.61
C SER A 191 4.25 -15.68 10.86
N THR A 192 3.56 -14.55 10.74
CA THR A 192 3.33 -13.64 11.87
C THR A 192 2.18 -14.10 12.77
N GLY A 193 1.24 -14.89 12.24
CA GLY A 193 0.06 -15.33 12.98
C GLY A 193 -0.78 -14.16 13.52
N ILE A 194 -0.68 -12.99 12.86
CA ILE A 194 -1.46 -11.81 13.21
C ILE A 194 -2.89 -12.05 12.72
N GLU A 195 -3.84 -11.87 13.65
CA GLU A 195 -5.28 -11.90 13.37
C GLU A 195 -5.76 -13.14 12.60
N THR A 196 -5.53 -14.33 13.15
CA THR A 196 -5.96 -15.62 12.56
C THR A 196 -7.48 -15.76 12.32
N ALA A 197 -8.28 -14.88 12.92
CA ALA A 197 -9.73 -14.78 12.68
C ALA A 197 -10.09 -13.90 11.47
N SER A 198 -9.13 -13.19 10.88
CA SER A 198 -9.31 -12.38 9.68
C SER A 198 -9.35 -13.27 8.43
N GLU A 199 -10.09 -12.81 7.43
CA GLU A 199 -10.43 -13.59 6.25
C GLU A 199 -9.88 -12.90 5.00
N ILE A 200 -9.17 -13.65 4.16
CA ILE A 200 -8.56 -13.15 2.93
C ILE A 200 -9.04 -14.00 1.75
N GLY A 201 -9.45 -13.34 0.67
CA GLY A 201 -9.77 -14.00 -0.59
C GLY A 201 -8.98 -13.42 -1.76
N ILE A 202 -8.96 -14.16 -2.86
CA ILE A 202 -8.30 -13.72 -4.11
C ILE A 202 -9.31 -13.73 -5.25
N SER A 203 -9.33 -12.66 -6.05
CA SER A 203 -10.09 -12.57 -7.30
C SER A 203 -9.14 -12.26 -8.45
N PHE A 204 -9.03 -13.18 -9.41
CA PHE A 204 -8.30 -12.95 -10.64
C PHE A 204 -9.23 -12.38 -11.71
N PHE A 205 -8.74 -11.40 -12.46
CA PHE A 205 -9.48 -10.85 -13.59
C PHE A 205 -8.60 -10.70 -14.83
N ASN A 206 -9.23 -10.89 -15.98
CA ASN A 206 -8.76 -10.46 -17.29
C ASN A 206 -9.98 -9.89 -18.02
N GLY A 207 -10.39 -10.39 -19.20
CA GLY A 207 -11.67 -10.04 -19.81
C GLY A 207 -12.90 -10.53 -19.04
N ASN A 208 -12.73 -11.38 -18.03
CA ASN A 208 -13.77 -11.80 -17.09
C ASN A 208 -13.15 -12.16 -15.73
N ILE A 209 -13.97 -12.55 -14.74
CA ILE A 209 -13.49 -13.21 -13.53
C ILE A 209 -13.06 -14.64 -13.87
N VAL A 210 -11.87 -15.00 -13.41
CA VAL A 210 -11.34 -16.37 -13.55
C VAL A 210 -11.59 -17.11 -12.24
N LEU A 211 -12.42 -18.15 -12.31
CA LEU A 211 -12.72 -19.03 -11.19
C LEU A 211 -12.05 -20.38 -11.44
N ASN A 212 -11.25 -20.87 -10.49
CA ASN A 212 -10.50 -22.13 -10.69
C ASN A 212 -10.65 -23.10 -9.51
N ASN A 213 -10.85 -22.61 -8.28
CA ASN A 213 -11.04 -23.43 -7.08
C ASN A 213 -11.92 -22.74 -6.01
N SER A 214 -12.12 -23.40 -4.85
CA SER A 214 -12.86 -22.83 -3.71
C SER A 214 -12.25 -21.51 -3.22
N PHE A 215 -10.92 -21.43 -3.13
CA PHE A 215 -10.17 -20.26 -2.65
C PHE A 215 -10.43 -18.99 -3.49
N SER A 216 -10.61 -19.15 -4.79
CA SER A 216 -11.00 -18.06 -5.71
C SER A 216 -12.45 -17.62 -5.58
N ASN A 217 -13.30 -18.37 -4.85
CA ASN A 217 -14.73 -18.11 -4.70
C ASN A 217 -15.12 -17.59 -3.31
N THR A 218 -14.38 -17.94 -2.26
CA THR A 218 -14.68 -17.61 -0.86
C THR A 218 -13.58 -16.76 -0.23
N LEU A 219 -13.90 -16.19 0.93
CA LEU A 219 -12.87 -15.69 1.85
C LEU A 219 -12.42 -16.86 2.73
N GLU A 220 -11.12 -16.92 3.02
CA GLU A 220 -10.52 -18.00 3.80
C GLU A 220 -9.80 -17.42 5.03
N THR A 221 -9.91 -18.09 6.17
CA THR A 221 -9.19 -17.70 7.38
C THR A 221 -7.69 -17.97 7.24
N ILE A 222 -6.86 -17.11 7.82
CA ILE A 222 -5.41 -17.30 7.82
C ILE A 222 -5.05 -18.51 8.69
N SER A 223 -4.65 -19.61 8.04
CA SER A 223 -4.24 -20.87 8.67
C SER A 223 -2.77 -21.18 8.41
N SER A 224 -2.20 -22.19 9.08
CA SER A 224 -0.82 -22.65 8.84
C SER A 224 -0.58 -23.29 7.47
N ALA A 225 -1.61 -23.44 6.64
CA ALA A 225 -1.51 -23.89 5.25
C ALA A 225 -1.81 -22.77 4.24
N TYR A 226 -2.08 -21.55 4.73
CA TYR A 226 -2.59 -20.45 3.90
C TYR A 226 -1.62 -20.06 2.79
N SER A 227 -0.33 -19.88 3.09
CA SER A 227 0.67 -19.50 2.09
C SER A 227 0.86 -20.57 1.01
N ASP A 228 0.72 -21.84 1.35
CA ASP A 228 0.82 -22.95 0.38
C ASP A 228 -0.42 -23.03 -0.50
N GLN A 229 -1.61 -22.78 0.05
CA GLN A 229 -2.85 -22.67 -0.73
C GLN A 229 -2.79 -21.51 -1.73
N VAL A 230 -2.32 -20.35 -1.29
CA VAL A 230 -2.10 -19.18 -2.17
C VAL A 230 -1.09 -19.49 -3.27
N ALA A 231 0.02 -20.15 -2.93
CA ALA A 231 1.04 -20.52 -3.91
C ALA A 231 0.50 -21.49 -4.98
N VAL A 232 -0.27 -22.51 -4.58
CA VAL A 232 -0.93 -23.44 -5.50
C VAL A 232 -1.89 -22.70 -6.41
N GLU A 233 -2.69 -21.79 -5.86
CA GLU A 233 -3.64 -21.02 -6.65
C GLU A 233 -2.92 -20.13 -7.68
N LEU A 234 -1.94 -19.34 -7.25
CA LEU A 234 -1.15 -18.47 -8.15
C LEU A 234 -0.46 -19.26 -9.27
N ASN A 235 0.07 -20.44 -8.98
CA ASN A 235 0.77 -21.29 -9.95
C ASN A 235 -0.16 -21.93 -10.98
N SER A 236 -1.46 -22.01 -10.68
CA SER A 236 -2.48 -22.49 -11.62
C SER A 236 -2.89 -21.42 -12.64
N GLN A 237 -2.42 -20.18 -12.48
CA GLN A 237 -2.84 -19.02 -13.25
C GLN A 237 -1.71 -18.50 -14.16
N SER A 238 -2.07 -17.88 -15.28
CA SER A 238 -1.14 -17.29 -16.24
C SER A 238 -1.69 -15.99 -16.80
N ALA A 239 -0.83 -14.99 -17.05
CA ALA A 239 -1.26 -13.75 -17.70
C ALA A 239 -1.75 -14.02 -19.14
N ALA A 240 -2.98 -13.58 -19.47
CA ALA A 240 -3.56 -13.66 -20.81
C ALA A 240 -4.88 -12.88 -20.92
N GLY A 241 -5.17 -12.40 -22.14
CA GLY A 241 -6.48 -11.86 -22.51
C GLY A 241 -6.64 -10.38 -22.19
N ALA A 242 -7.88 -9.91 -22.29
CA ALA A 242 -8.25 -8.52 -22.09
C ALA A 242 -8.23 -8.11 -20.59
N THR A 243 -8.61 -6.88 -20.27
CA THR A 243 -8.56 -6.30 -18.92
C THR A 243 -9.92 -5.68 -18.53
N ALA A 244 -10.63 -6.31 -17.59
CA ALA A 244 -11.94 -5.94 -17.07
C ALA A 244 -11.85 -5.61 -15.57
N MET A 245 -11.12 -4.56 -15.23
CA MET A 245 -10.85 -4.16 -13.84
C MET A 245 -12.13 -4.01 -13.00
N GLY A 246 -13.21 -3.48 -13.57
CA GLY A 246 -14.49 -3.35 -12.86
C GLY A 246 -15.11 -4.71 -12.51
N LYS A 247 -14.92 -5.77 -13.31
CA LYS A 247 -15.34 -7.13 -12.92
C LYS A 247 -14.58 -7.60 -11.67
N GLY A 248 -13.28 -7.33 -11.61
CA GLY A 248 -12.46 -7.60 -10.42
C GLY A 248 -13.04 -6.99 -9.15
N ILE A 249 -13.41 -5.70 -9.23
CA ILE A 249 -14.07 -4.99 -8.14
C ILE A 249 -15.45 -5.58 -7.82
N GLU A 250 -16.32 -5.86 -8.79
CA GLU A 250 -17.62 -6.51 -8.55
C GLU A 250 -17.48 -7.83 -7.78
N SER A 251 -16.49 -8.64 -8.16
CA SER A 251 -16.18 -9.91 -7.47
C SER A 251 -15.78 -9.67 -6.02
N ALA A 252 -14.91 -8.70 -5.76
CA ALA A 252 -14.49 -8.37 -4.40
C ALA A 252 -15.64 -7.83 -3.55
N LEU A 253 -16.46 -6.93 -4.10
CA LEU A 253 -17.65 -6.40 -3.42
C LEU A 253 -18.62 -7.51 -3.01
N THR A 254 -18.77 -8.53 -3.86
CA THR A 254 -19.65 -9.69 -3.58
C THR A 254 -19.10 -10.56 -2.44
N LYS A 255 -17.77 -10.73 -2.37
CA LYS A 255 -17.11 -11.51 -1.31
C LYS A 255 -17.10 -10.79 0.04
N LEU A 256 -16.96 -9.45 0.03
CA LEU A 256 -16.92 -8.59 1.21
C LEU A 256 -18.32 -8.30 1.77
N SER A 257 -19.09 -9.37 2.03
CA SER A 257 -20.50 -9.28 2.41
C SER A 257 -20.74 -8.98 3.89
N ASP A 258 -19.76 -9.22 4.77
CA ASP A 258 -19.91 -8.97 6.21
C ASP A 258 -19.58 -7.52 6.56
N ALA A 259 -20.60 -6.67 6.56
CA ALA A 259 -20.47 -5.26 6.90
C ALA A 259 -20.13 -4.99 8.39
N SER A 260 -20.11 -6.02 9.26
CA SER A 260 -19.69 -5.87 10.65
C SER A 260 -18.18 -5.87 10.84
N LYS A 261 -17.43 -6.32 9.83
CA LYS A 261 -15.97 -6.34 9.81
C LYS A 261 -15.43 -5.16 8.99
N PRO A 262 -14.24 -4.63 9.30
CA PRO A 262 -13.48 -3.80 8.37
C PRO A 262 -13.28 -4.55 7.05
N ARG A 263 -13.51 -3.88 5.91
CA ARG A 263 -13.47 -4.48 4.57
C ARG A 263 -12.50 -3.72 3.70
N THR A 264 -11.56 -4.45 3.11
CA THR A 264 -10.50 -3.89 2.27
C THR A 264 -10.43 -4.61 0.92
N ILE A 265 -10.26 -3.84 -0.15
CA ILE A 265 -9.86 -4.33 -1.46
C ILE A 265 -8.43 -3.87 -1.71
N LEU A 266 -7.55 -4.81 -2.04
CA LEU A 266 -6.22 -4.52 -2.52
C LEU A 266 -6.14 -4.90 -4.00
N LEU A 267 -6.17 -3.89 -4.86
CA LEU A 267 -6.16 -4.03 -6.32
C LEU A 267 -4.74 -3.91 -6.88
N PHE A 268 -4.31 -4.91 -7.64
CA PHE A 268 -3.07 -4.91 -8.39
C PHE A 268 -3.34 -4.96 -9.88
N THR A 269 -2.85 -3.97 -10.62
CA THR A 269 -3.08 -3.84 -12.06
C THR A 269 -2.11 -2.82 -12.65
N ASP A 270 -1.96 -2.82 -13.96
CA ASP A 270 -1.36 -1.70 -14.68
C ASP A 270 -2.38 -0.56 -14.96
N GLY A 271 -3.63 -0.75 -14.55
CA GLY A 271 -4.73 0.21 -14.65
C GLY A 271 -5.44 0.20 -15.99
N GLU A 272 -4.99 -0.62 -16.96
CA GLU A 272 -5.64 -0.73 -18.25
C GLU A 272 -7.06 -1.29 -18.11
N GLN A 273 -8.00 -0.79 -18.92
CA GLN A 273 -9.38 -1.30 -18.93
C GLN A 273 -9.96 -1.33 -20.34
N ASN A 274 -10.00 -2.47 -20.99
CA ASN A 274 -10.52 -2.60 -22.36
C ASN A 274 -11.79 -3.47 -22.45
N VAL A 275 -12.31 -3.94 -21.30
CA VAL A 275 -13.58 -4.67 -21.19
C VAL A 275 -14.42 -4.12 -20.04
N ALA A 276 -15.73 -3.97 -20.28
CA ALA A 276 -16.70 -3.50 -19.30
C ALA A 276 -17.00 -4.55 -18.20
N PRO A 277 -17.43 -4.12 -17.01
CA PRO A 277 -17.62 -2.73 -16.59
C PRO A 277 -16.29 -2.03 -16.31
N TYR A 278 -16.25 -0.74 -16.59
CA TYR A 278 -15.12 0.14 -16.36
C TYR A 278 -15.25 0.85 -15.03
N ILE A 279 -14.16 1.04 -14.32
CA ILE A 279 -14.08 2.02 -13.23
C ILE A 279 -13.98 3.40 -13.86
N ASP A 280 -14.85 4.31 -13.44
CA ASP A 280 -14.84 5.68 -13.94
C ASP A 280 -13.60 6.47 -13.49
N LEU A 281 -13.27 7.56 -14.18
CA LEU A 281 -12.08 8.36 -13.85
C LEU A 281 -12.10 8.93 -12.42
N ASN A 282 -13.27 9.08 -11.80
CA ASN A 282 -13.39 9.54 -10.41
C ASN A 282 -13.25 8.40 -9.39
N GLY A 283 -13.19 7.14 -9.83
CA GLY A 283 -13.09 5.98 -8.94
C GLY A 283 -14.34 5.74 -8.09
N LEU A 284 -15.49 6.29 -8.49
CA LEU A 284 -16.75 6.24 -7.73
C LEU A 284 -17.70 5.16 -8.25
N TYR A 285 -17.67 4.90 -9.55
CA TYR A 285 -18.68 4.08 -10.22
C TYR A 285 -18.06 3.01 -11.12
N LEU A 286 -18.75 1.89 -11.19
CA LEU A 286 -18.62 0.88 -12.24
C LEU A 286 -19.58 1.22 -13.38
N ASN A 287 -19.08 1.30 -14.61
CA ASN A 287 -19.83 1.68 -15.79
C ASN A 287 -19.83 0.58 -16.85
N SER A 288 -21.00 0.10 -17.23
CA SER A 288 -21.15 -0.97 -18.23
C SER A 288 -20.92 -0.54 -19.69
N THR A 289 -20.84 0.75 -20.00
CA THR A 289 -20.81 1.24 -21.40
C THR A 289 -19.58 2.07 -21.77
N ALA A 290 -18.98 2.82 -20.84
CA ALA A 290 -17.84 3.69 -21.13
C ALA A 290 -16.94 3.92 -19.90
N ARG A 291 -15.68 4.30 -20.12
CA ARG A 291 -14.73 4.65 -19.04
C ARG A 291 -15.07 5.95 -18.32
N ASN A 292 -15.90 6.81 -18.91
CA ASN A 292 -16.23 8.14 -18.39
C ASN A 292 -17.72 8.43 -18.57
N GLY A 293 -18.24 9.37 -17.77
CA GLY A 293 -19.62 9.86 -17.90
C GLY A 293 -20.63 9.16 -17.00
N CYS A 294 -20.21 8.52 -15.91
CA CYS A 294 -21.16 8.07 -14.90
C CYS A 294 -21.77 9.25 -14.15
N VAL A 295 -23.09 9.15 -13.93
CA VAL A 295 -23.89 10.06 -13.10
C VAL A 295 -24.73 9.16 -12.20
N ALA A 296 -24.88 9.53 -10.91
CA ALA A 296 -25.49 8.73 -9.84
C ALA A 296 -26.91 8.16 -10.12
N VAL A 297 -27.56 8.58 -11.21
CA VAL A 297 -28.93 8.20 -11.58
C VAL A 297 -29.00 7.36 -12.87
N SER A 298 -27.85 6.97 -13.45
CA SER A 298 -27.83 6.16 -14.68
C SER A 298 -27.97 4.67 -14.39
N ALA A 299 -28.83 3.97 -15.14
CA ALA A 299 -28.98 2.50 -15.07
C ALA A 299 -27.71 1.74 -15.50
N THR A 300 -26.74 2.41 -16.13
CA THR A 300 -25.47 1.81 -16.57
C THR A 300 -24.36 1.90 -15.52
N CYS A 301 -24.61 2.61 -14.41
CA CYS A 301 -23.62 2.92 -13.38
C CYS A 301 -23.98 2.25 -12.05
N THR A 302 -23.02 1.61 -11.42
CA THR A 302 -23.14 1.03 -10.07
C THR A 302 -22.14 1.70 -9.15
N GLU A 303 -22.61 2.30 -8.06
CA GLU A 303 -21.76 2.96 -7.07
C GLU A 303 -20.91 1.92 -6.32
N ILE A 304 -19.62 2.22 -6.18
CA ILE A 304 -18.71 1.45 -5.34
C ILE A 304 -18.92 1.92 -3.89
N SER A 305 -19.15 0.99 -2.96
CA SER A 305 -19.51 1.36 -1.58
C SER A 305 -18.41 2.16 -0.89
N PRO A 306 -18.69 3.36 -0.34
CA PRO A 306 -17.69 4.17 0.37
C PRO A 306 -17.27 3.58 1.73
N ALA A 307 -17.95 2.52 2.18
CA ALA A 307 -17.63 1.81 3.42
C ALA A 307 -16.56 0.73 3.25
N ILE A 308 -16.02 0.56 2.04
CA ILE A 308 -14.97 -0.41 1.73
C ILE A 308 -13.70 0.37 1.43
N LYS A 309 -12.61 0.05 2.14
CA LYS A 309 -11.31 0.65 1.88
C LYS A 309 -10.74 0.07 0.59
N ILE A 310 -10.28 0.92 -0.34
CA ILE A 310 -9.63 0.44 -1.57
C ILE A 310 -8.19 0.94 -1.64
N ILE A 311 -7.25 0.01 -1.72
CA ILE A 311 -5.84 0.29 -1.95
C ILE A 311 -5.53 -0.15 -3.37
N THR A 312 -4.88 0.72 -4.13
CA THR A 312 -4.50 0.43 -5.51
C THR A 312 -2.99 0.40 -5.64
N VAL A 313 -2.49 -0.64 -6.29
CA VAL A 313 -1.09 -0.80 -6.65
C VAL A 313 -0.98 -0.82 -8.18
N GLY A 314 -0.47 0.28 -8.73
CA GLY A 314 -0.21 0.45 -10.16
C GLY A 314 1.16 -0.07 -10.57
N ILE A 315 1.25 -0.74 -11.73
CA ILE A 315 2.51 -1.29 -12.25
C ILE A 315 2.80 -0.81 -13.68
N GLY A 316 3.90 -0.06 -13.85
CA GLY A 316 4.61 0.07 -15.12
C GLY A 316 3.85 0.65 -16.33
N GLN A 317 2.72 1.35 -16.13
CA GLN A 317 1.93 1.94 -17.22
C GLN A 317 1.89 3.48 -17.09
N PRO A 318 2.48 4.22 -18.05
CA PRO A 318 2.55 5.69 -17.98
C PRO A 318 1.28 6.44 -18.43
N SER A 319 0.19 5.75 -18.81
CA SER A 319 -1.01 6.44 -19.27
C SER A 319 -1.70 7.25 -18.17
N SER A 320 -1.98 8.53 -18.43
CA SER A 320 -2.53 9.45 -17.43
C SER A 320 -3.93 9.05 -16.96
N ASP A 321 -4.77 8.51 -17.84
CA ASP A 321 -6.12 8.08 -17.50
C ASP A 321 -6.10 6.94 -16.49
N TYR A 322 -5.28 5.91 -16.73
CA TYR A 322 -5.12 4.76 -15.84
C TYR A 322 -4.56 5.16 -14.49
N LEU A 323 -3.49 5.96 -14.45
CA LEU A 323 -2.90 6.45 -13.20
C LEU A 323 -3.89 7.31 -12.41
N THR A 324 -4.67 8.15 -13.10
CA THR A 324 -5.72 8.98 -12.46
C THR A 324 -6.85 8.11 -11.90
N THR A 325 -7.32 7.12 -12.66
CA THR A 325 -8.37 6.19 -12.20
C THR A 325 -7.93 5.42 -10.96
N LEU A 326 -6.72 4.85 -10.94
CA LEU A 326 -6.20 4.11 -9.79
C LEU A 326 -6.05 4.99 -8.55
N GLN A 327 -5.52 6.20 -8.72
CA GLN A 327 -5.39 7.16 -7.62
C GLN A 327 -6.76 7.54 -7.05
N ASN A 328 -7.69 7.94 -7.92
CA ASN A 328 -8.99 8.41 -7.48
C ASN A 328 -9.80 7.28 -6.85
N LEU A 329 -9.68 6.04 -7.37
CA LEU A 329 -10.27 4.86 -6.75
C LEU A 329 -9.73 4.62 -5.35
N ALA A 330 -8.42 4.73 -5.12
CA ALA A 330 -7.90 4.55 -3.77
C ALA A 330 -8.34 5.66 -2.81
N TRP A 331 -8.08 6.92 -3.19
CA TRP A 331 -8.26 8.04 -2.27
C TRP A 331 -9.72 8.37 -1.97
N THR A 332 -10.63 8.13 -2.92
CA THR A 332 -12.06 8.34 -2.71
C THR A 332 -12.64 7.33 -1.73
N HIS A 333 -12.04 6.14 -1.65
CA HIS A 333 -12.45 5.04 -0.77
C HIS A 333 -11.53 4.91 0.45
N GLY A 334 -10.87 5.99 0.87
CA GLY A 334 -10.10 6.04 2.12
C GLY A 334 -8.89 5.10 2.19
N GLY A 335 -8.39 4.63 1.04
CA GLY A 335 -7.16 3.86 0.96
C GLY A 335 -6.04 4.61 0.26
N ASN A 336 -4.93 3.90 0.04
CA ASN A 336 -3.69 4.47 -0.49
C ASN A 336 -3.48 4.07 -1.94
N TYR A 337 -2.95 5.01 -2.71
CA TYR A 337 -2.43 4.75 -4.03
C TYR A 337 -0.92 4.51 -3.94
N ILE A 338 -0.44 3.40 -4.49
CA ILE A 338 0.99 3.12 -4.56
C ILE A 338 1.33 2.71 -6.00
N VAL A 339 2.42 3.23 -6.55
CA VAL A 339 2.88 2.86 -7.89
C VAL A 339 4.33 2.45 -7.85
N THR A 340 4.64 1.44 -8.65
CA THR A 340 6.01 1.05 -8.98
C THR A 340 6.18 0.98 -10.50
N SER A 341 7.34 1.44 -10.96
CA SER A 341 7.73 1.44 -12.36
C SER A 341 9.03 0.67 -12.60
N GLY A 342 9.61 0.03 -11.59
CA GLY A 342 10.91 -0.62 -11.71
C GLY A 342 11.15 -1.75 -10.72
N ASP A 343 12.29 -2.42 -10.89
CA ASP A 343 12.78 -3.50 -10.01
C ASP A 343 13.77 -2.99 -8.95
N GLU A 344 13.97 -1.67 -8.83
CA GLU A 344 14.87 -1.12 -7.83
C GLU A 344 14.13 -0.86 -6.52
N SER A 345 14.39 -1.69 -5.50
CA SER A 345 13.96 -1.41 -4.13
C SER A 345 14.46 -0.03 -3.68
N TYR A 346 13.64 0.74 -2.98
CA TYR A 346 14.11 1.96 -2.34
C TYR A 346 15.15 1.63 -1.27
N SER A 347 16.07 2.54 -1.01
CA SER A 347 17.03 2.44 0.08
C SER A 347 17.38 3.81 0.62
N TRP A 348 17.76 3.85 1.89
CA TRP A 348 18.43 5.01 2.45
C TRP A 348 19.91 4.92 2.11
N ASP A 349 20.47 5.97 1.52
CA ASP A 349 21.92 6.08 1.32
C ASP A 349 22.65 6.37 2.64
N ASP A 350 23.99 6.41 2.60
CA ASP A 350 24.82 6.66 3.79
C ASP A 350 24.58 8.03 4.44
N ASN A 351 23.94 8.96 3.72
CA ASN A 351 23.57 10.29 4.21
C ASN A 351 22.13 10.33 4.74
N GLY A 352 21.42 9.21 4.76
CA GLY A 352 20.01 9.14 5.15
C GLY A 352 19.07 9.79 4.13
N ILE A 353 19.48 9.90 2.87
CA ILE A 353 18.65 10.33 1.74
C ILE A 353 18.03 9.09 1.09
N LEU A 354 16.74 9.16 0.79
CA LEU A 354 16.06 8.08 0.09
C LEU A 354 16.43 8.07 -1.39
N VAL A 355 16.83 6.90 -1.89
CA VAL A 355 17.18 6.64 -3.30
C VAL A 355 16.40 5.43 -3.83
N GLY A 356 16.01 5.47 -5.11
CA GLY A 356 15.27 4.41 -5.81
C GLY A 356 13.75 4.54 -5.73
N VAL A 357 13.04 3.87 -6.66
CA VAL A 357 11.57 4.00 -6.84
C VAL A 357 10.74 2.82 -6.33
N GLY A 358 11.30 1.94 -5.48
CA GLY A 358 10.59 0.80 -4.91
C GLY A 358 10.20 -0.28 -5.93
N ASP A 359 10.70 -1.50 -5.74
CA ASP A 359 10.23 -2.65 -6.53
C ASP A 359 8.82 -3.10 -6.13
N ILE A 360 8.20 -3.96 -6.93
CA ILE A 360 6.86 -4.50 -6.65
C ILE A 360 6.81 -5.16 -5.27
N SER A 361 7.84 -5.89 -4.85
CA SER A 361 7.88 -6.52 -3.52
C SER A 361 7.92 -5.48 -2.39
N SER A 362 8.63 -4.38 -2.56
CA SER A 362 8.71 -3.27 -1.62
C SER A 362 7.39 -2.51 -1.54
N VAL A 363 6.70 -2.35 -2.67
CA VAL A 363 5.35 -1.76 -2.69
C VAL A 363 4.35 -2.64 -1.95
N PHE A 364 4.40 -3.96 -2.14
CA PHE A 364 3.57 -4.88 -1.37
C PHE A 364 3.85 -4.78 0.13
N GLU A 365 5.12 -4.76 0.52
CA GLU A 365 5.52 -4.57 1.92
C GLU A 365 4.98 -3.27 2.50
N SER A 366 4.92 -2.20 1.72
CA SER A 366 4.31 -0.93 2.11
C SER A 366 2.78 -0.97 2.12
N ALA A 367 2.15 -1.84 1.33
CA ALA A 367 0.70 -2.05 1.31
C ALA A 367 0.20 -2.92 2.48
N ILE A 368 1.07 -3.73 3.12
CA ILE A 368 0.67 -4.61 4.25
C ILE A 368 -0.01 -3.82 5.36
N ALA A 369 0.63 -2.76 5.87
CA ALA A 369 0.07 -2.01 6.99
C ALA A 369 -1.29 -1.38 6.64
N PRO A 370 -1.45 -0.64 5.52
CA PRO A 370 -2.75 -0.11 5.12
C PRO A 370 -3.86 -1.15 4.92
N VAL A 371 -3.53 -2.40 4.56
CA VAL A 371 -4.53 -3.47 4.38
C VAL A 371 -5.15 -3.92 5.69
N LEU A 372 -4.38 -3.86 6.77
CA LEU A 372 -4.72 -4.43 8.06
C LEU A 372 -5.61 -3.51 8.90
N SER A 373 -6.51 -4.12 9.68
CA SER A 373 -7.33 -3.39 10.66
C SER A 373 -6.42 -2.69 11.67
N GLY A 374 -6.59 -1.37 11.85
CA GLY A 374 -5.73 -0.60 12.77
C GLY A 374 -4.30 -0.33 12.27
N ASN A 375 -3.99 -0.67 11.01
CA ASN A 375 -2.69 -0.45 10.39
C ASN A 375 -1.50 -1.11 11.12
N SER A 376 -1.67 -2.29 11.72
CA SER A 376 -0.59 -3.06 12.37
C SER A 376 -0.38 -4.41 11.68
N PRO A 377 0.86 -4.89 11.47
CA PRO A 377 2.12 -4.32 11.94
C PRO A 377 2.65 -3.23 11.00
N GLN A 378 3.42 -2.31 11.56
CA GLN A 378 3.91 -1.11 10.88
C GLN A 378 5.40 -1.18 10.61
N MET A 379 5.81 -0.72 9.43
CA MET A 379 7.22 -0.68 9.08
C MET A 379 7.99 0.36 9.91
N VAL A 380 9.08 -0.07 10.52
CA VAL A 380 9.99 0.76 11.33
C VAL A 380 11.17 1.21 10.50
N THR A 381 11.78 0.27 9.76
CA THR A 381 12.91 0.53 8.87
C THR A 381 12.99 -0.53 7.78
N SER A 382 13.67 -0.19 6.69
CA SER A 382 13.99 -1.12 5.61
C SER A 382 15.39 -0.80 5.09
N ASN A 383 16.22 -1.82 4.97
CA ASN A 383 17.61 -1.70 4.55
C ASN A 383 17.92 -2.74 3.48
N LYS A 384 18.76 -2.40 2.52
CA LYS A 384 19.31 -3.34 1.54
C LYS A 384 20.82 -3.26 1.54
N GLY A 385 21.48 -4.30 1.07
CA GLY A 385 22.92 -4.29 0.95
C GLY A 385 23.46 -5.51 0.23
N GLN A 386 24.78 -5.61 0.20
CA GLN A 386 25.51 -6.76 -0.31
C GLN A 386 26.32 -7.38 0.83
N LEU A 387 26.17 -8.68 1.05
CA LEU A 387 27.05 -9.45 1.92
C LEU A 387 28.28 -9.86 1.12
N SER A 388 29.45 -9.37 1.51
CA SER A 388 30.76 -9.74 0.96
C SER A 388 31.50 -10.71 1.89
N ALA A 389 32.48 -11.45 1.38
CA ALA A 389 33.20 -12.45 2.18
C ALA A 389 33.97 -11.79 3.34
N ASN A 390 33.95 -12.41 4.52
CA ASN A 390 34.72 -12.06 5.72
C ASN A 390 34.37 -10.76 6.46
N ASN A 391 33.31 -10.05 6.09
CA ASN A 391 32.87 -8.85 6.81
C ASN A 391 31.53 -9.06 7.51
N ILE A 392 31.43 -8.52 8.74
CA ILE A 392 30.14 -8.33 9.41
C ILE A 392 29.56 -7.04 8.86
N THR A 393 28.38 -7.13 8.25
CA THR A 393 27.58 -5.98 7.86
C THR A 393 26.70 -5.59 9.04
N THR A 394 26.93 -4.42 9.61
CA THR A 394 26.08 -3.83 10.67
C THR A 394 25.09 -2.89 10.02
N LEU A 395 23.79 -3.15 10.20
CA LEU A 395 22.74 -2.26 9.71
C LEU A 395 22.59 -1.03 10.62
N PRO A 396 22.06 0.10 10.10
CA PRO A 396 21.73 1.25 10.92
C PRO A 396 20.84 0.86 12.11
N ALA A 397 21.13 1.45 13.27
CA ALA A 397 20.33 1.23 14.46
C ALA A 397 18.90 1.77 14.27
N PHE A 398 17.91 1.05 14.80
CA PHE A 398 16.52 1.51 14.84
C PHE A 398 15.97 1.46 16.26
N LYS A 399 14.94 2.26 16.52
CA LYS A 399 14.32 2.36 17.84
C LYS A 399 12.90 1.83 17.81
N LEU A 400 12.51 1.22 18.92
CA LEU A 400 11.14 0.76 19.15
C LEU A 400 10.56 1.45 20.38
N ASN A 401 9.25 1.69 20.31
CA ASN A 401 8.47 2.21 21.42
C ASN A 401 8.18 1.12 22.45
N LYS A 402 7.70 1.55 23.61
CA LYS A 402 7.15 0.67 24.65
C LYS A 402 5.88 -0.01 24.14
N ASN A 403 5.53 -1.11 24.79
CA ASN A 403 4.21 -1.74 24.69
C ASN A 403 3.88 -2.26 23.29
N LEU A 404 4.88 -2.82 22.62
CA LEU A 404 4.70 -3.59 21.40
C LEU A 404 4.42 -5.05 21.74
N SER A 405 3.53 -5.67 20.97
CA SER A 405 3.23 -7.11 21.12
C SER A 405 4.34 -7.95 20.50
N ARG A 406 4.82 -7.55 19.32
CA ARG A 406 5.83 -8.29 18.55
C ARG A 406 6.79 -7.38 17.81
N LEU A 407 7.99 -7.90 17.59
CA LEU A 407 8.95 -7.41 16.61
C LEU A 407 9.10 -8.46 15.52
N ILE A 408 8.89 -8.07 14.27
CA ILE A 408 8.98 -8.93 13.10
C ILE A 408 10.09 -8.40 12.20
N ILE A 409 11.06 -9.26 11.86
CA ILE A 409 12.14 -8.91 10.96
C ILE A 409 12.10 -9.89 9.78
N LYS A 410 11.76 -9.37 8.60
CA LYS A 410 11.78 -10.11 7.34
C LYS A 410 13.14 -9.93 6.68
N PHE A 411 13.80 -11.02 6.35
CA PHE A 411 14.99 -11.03 5.51
C PHE A 411 14.65 -11.63 4.16
N SER A 412 15.11 -11.00 3.08
CA SER A 412 14.96 -11.48 1.70
C SER A 412 16.32 -11.54 0.99
N TYR A 413 16.57 -12.61 0.23
CA TYR A 413 17.87 -12.85 -0.46
C TYR A 413 17.72 -13.24 -1.93
N GLN A 414 18.79 -13.05 -2.70
CA GLN A 414 18.93 -13.55 -4.08
C GLN A 414 19.08 -15.09 -4.13
N ARG A 415 18.55 -15.72 -5.19
CA ARG A 415 18.10 -17.13 -5.32
C ARG A 415 19.10 -18.29 -5.14
N ASP A 416 20.39 -18.07 -4.92
CA ASP A 416 21.41 -19.15 -5.00
C ASP A 416 21.88 -19.68 -3.63
N LEU A 417 20.97 -20.16 -2.78
CA LEU A 417 21.32 -20.70 -1.46
C LEU A 417 20.83 -22.12 -1.19
N ASP A 418 21.79 -23.03 -1.00
CA ASP A 418 21.56 -24.40 -0.57
C ASP A 418 21.17 -24.52 0.93
N SER A 419 21.27 -23.44 1.73
CA SER A 419 20.84 -23.47 3.13
C SER A 419 20.59 -22.08 3.73
N LEU A 420 19.35 -21.57 3.64
CA LEU A 420 18.89 -20.40 4.41
C LEU A 420 19.13 -20.57 5.93
N MET A 421 19.12 -21.80 6.42
CA MET A 421 19.42 -22.12 7.81
C MET A 421 20.86 -21.78 8.23
N SER A 422 21.82 -21.89 7.31
CA SER A 422 23.21 -21.52 7.57
C SER A 422 23.38 -20.00 7.65
N LEU A 423 22.54 -19.23 6.95
CA LEU A 423 22.48 -17.78 7.09
C LEU A 423 21.87 -17.35 8.42
N ARG A 424 20.76 -17.98 8.85
CA ARG A 424 20.09 -17.65 10.12
C ARG A 424 21.07 -17.63 11.32
N LYS A 425 21.97 -18.61 11.39
CA LYS A 425 22.97 -18.74 12.47
C LYS A 425 24.02 -17.62 12.48
N ARG A 426 24.08 -16.78 11.46
CA ARG A 426 25.05 -15.70 11.26
C ARG A 426 24.43 -14.32 11.41
N ILE A 427 23.22 -14.27 11.97
CA ILE A 427 22.48 -13.06 12.26
C ILE A 427 22.51 -12.88 13.76
N SER A 428 23.05 -11.74 14.18
CA SER A 428 22.99 -11.30 15.56
C SER A 428 22.11 -10.05 15.65
N ILE A 429 21.27 -9.99 16.67
CA ILE A 429 20.41 -8.86 16.99
C ILE A 429 20.83 -8.39 18.38
N GLU A 430 21.26 -7.14 18.46
CA GLU A 430 21.60 -6.50 19.72
C GLU A 430 20.52 -5.50 20.09
N LYS A 431 20.19 -5.44 21.37
CA LYS A 431 19.38 -4.38 21.97
C LYS A 431 20.20 -3.69 23.05
N ASP A 432 20.38 -2.39 22.93
CA ASP A 432 21.14 -1.56 23.87
C ASP A 432 22.54 -2.13 24.17
N GLY A 433 23.16 -2.75 23.17
CA GLY A 433 24.48 -3.39 23.25
C GLY A 433 24.48 -4.83 23.78
N VAL A 434 23.33 -5.41 24.09
CA VAL A 434 23.17 -6.80 24.56
C VAL A 434 22.64 -7.67 23.43
N ASP A 435 23.30 -8.80 23.14
CA ASP A 435 22.82 -9.77 22.15
C ASP A 435 21.54 -10.47 22.65
N ILE A 436 20.46 -10.31 21.89
CA ILE A 436 19.13 -10.88 22.14
C ILE A 436 18.69 -11.83 21.02
N SER A 437 19.61 -12.28 20.17
CA SER A 437 19.31 -13.14 19.00
C SER A 437 18.58 -14.43 19.34
N ALA A 438 18.79 -14.89 20.58
CA ALA A 438 18.18 -16.07 21.16
C ALA A 438 16.67 -15.87 21.36
N ALA A 439 16.20 -14.66 21.64
CA ALA A 439 14.78 -14.37 21.86
C ALA A 439 13.92 -14.30 20.58
N PHE A 440 14.50 -14.63 19.42
CA PHE A 440 13.79 -14.62 18.15
C PHE A 440 13.56 -16.04 17.65
N GLU A 441 12.28 -16.40 17.57
CA GLU A 441 11.82 -17.54 16.80
C GLU A 441 12.09 -17.30 15.30
N SER A 442 12.34 -18.37 14.56
CA SER A 442 12.58 -18.27 13.12
C SER A 442 11.62 -19.14 12.33
N THR A 443 10.91 -18.52 11.40
CA THR A 443 10.09 -19.21 10.39
C THR A 443 10.78 -19.06 9.05
N ILE A 444 11.06 -20.18 8.38
CA ILE A 444 11.74 -20.21 7.09
C ILE A 444 10.74 -20.57 6.01
N LYS A 445 10.68 -19.75 4.96
CA LYS A 445 9.81 -19.93 3.81
C LYS A 445 10.68 -20.11 2.56
N GLN A 446 10.71 -21.34 2.05
CA GLN A 446 11.49 -21.71 0.87
C GLN A 446 10.58 -22.35 -0.19
N GLY A 447 10.76 -21.97 -1.45
CA GLY A 447 9.98 -22.50 -2.57
C GLY A 447 10.20 -21.71 -3.86
N ASP A 448 9.45 -22.06 -4.90
CA ASP A 448 9.60 -21.51 -6.26
C ASP A 448 9.49 -19.98 -6.33
N TYR A 449 8.92 -19.34 -5.31
CA TYR A 449 8.78 -17.89 -5.15
C TYR A 449 9.23 -17.36 -3.78
N LYS A 450 9.75 -18.23 -2.89
CA LYS A 450 10.01 -17.92 -1.47
C LYS A 450 11.51 -17.98 -1.17
N ASN A 451 12.12 -16.85 -0.83
CA ASN A 451 13.50 -16.74 -0.32
C ASN A 451 13.58 -15.80 0.87
N SER A 452 12.62 -15.95 1.77
CA SER A 452 12.51 -15.14 2.96
C SER A 452 12.59 -16.01 4.20
N PHE A 453 13.14 -15.43 5.26
CA PHE A 453 12.85 -15.95 6.59
C PHE A 453 12.48 -14.79 7.50
N TYR A 454 11.67 -15.13 8.49
CA TYR A 454 11.11 -14.20 9.45
C TYR A 454 11.75 -14.50 10.80
N LEU A 455 12.26 -13.46 11.45
CA LEU A 455 12.63 -13.50 12.86
C LEU A 455 11.56 -12.78 13.64
N ILE A 456 10.94 -13.49 14.57
CA ILE A 456 9.81 -12.98 15.33
C ILE A 456 10.16 -13.08 16.81
N SER A 457 10.18 -11.93 17.46
CA SER A 457 10.25 -11.84 18.91
C SER A 457 8.88 -11.47 19.42
N ASN A 458 8.25 -12.41 20.13
CA ASN A 458 7.12 -12.09 20.98
C ASN A 458 7.70 -11.47 22.25
N PHE A 459 7.50 -10.17 22.48
CA PHE A 459 7.88 -9.56 23.76
C PHE A 459 7.10 -10.19 24.94
N VAL A 460 6.06 -10.96 24.60
CA VAL A 460 5.28 -11.83 25.46
C VAL A 460 5.28 -13.25 24.89
N ASN A 461 6.34 -14.04 25.07
CA ASN A 461 6.31 -15.52 25.07
C ASN A 461 7.71 -16.12 24.96
N THR A 462 8.32 -16.54 26.07
CA THR A 462 9.10 -17.79 26.04
C THR A 462 8.84 -18.54 27.34
N THR A 463 8.12 -19.65 27.26
CA THR A 463 8.07 -20.72 28.27
C THR A 463 9.31 -21.60 28.22
N ASP A 464 10.22 -21.31 27.30
CA ASP A 464 11.43 -22.08 27.10
C ASP A 464 12.46 -21.68 28.15
N SER A 465 12.75 -22.61 29.06
CA SER A 465 13.81 -22.49 30.06
C SER A 465 15.19 -22.24 29.43
N ASP A 466 15.34 -22.48 28.12
CA ASP A 466 16.57 -22.23 27.37
C ASP A 466 16.71 -20.77 26.90
N PHE A 467 15.66 -19.93 27.02
CA PHE A 467 15.66 -18.51 26.62
C PHE A 467 15.36 -17.56 27.81
N PRO A 468 16.34 -17.29 28.68
CA PRO A 468 16.15 -16.60 29.97
C PRO A 468 15.94 -15.07 29.89
N VAL A 469 15.72 -14.48 28.71
CA VAL A 469 15.70 -13.02 28.56
C VAL A 469 14.29 -12.53 28.21
N THR A 470 13.48 -12.24 29.23
CA THR A 470 12.29 -11.41 29.05
C THR A 470 12.74 -9.94 29.05
N PHE A 471 12.64 -9.27 27.90
CA PHE A 471 13.01 -7.86 27.76
C PHE A 471 11.83 -7.07 27.18
N ASN A 472 11.72 -5.80 27.59
CA ASN A 472 10.70 -4.89 27.05
C ASN A 472 11.01 -4.52 25.59
N SER A 473 9.99 -4.06 24.87
CA SER A 473 10.13 -3.66 23.47
C SER A 473 10.98 -2.40 23.27
N ALA A 474 10.97 -1.47 24.23
CA ALA A 474 11.63 -0.18 24.09
C ALA A 474 13.17 -0.29 24.13
N GLY A 475 13.84 0.38 23.20
CA GLY A 475 15.30 0.44 23.17
C GLY A 475 15.86 0.67 21.76
N SER A 476 17.18 0.69 21.65
CA SER A 476 17.90 0.77 20.39
C SER A 476 18.32 -0.63 19.94
N TYR A 477 17.96 -0.99 18.72
CA TYR A 477 18.21 -2.29 18.11
C TYR A 477 19.23 -2.17 16.99
N ILE A 478 20.12 -3.16 16.88
CA ILE A 478 21.12 -3.26 15.82
C ILE A 478 21.08 -4.68 15.26
N ILE A 479 21.05 -4.79 13.93
CA ILE A 479 21.11 -6.08 13.23
C ILE A 479 22.51 -6.22 12.61
N LYS A 480 23.17 -7.33 12.90
CA LYS A 480 24.47 -7.71 12.36
C LYS A 480 24.33 -8.96 11.50
N LEU A 481 24.86 -8.89 10.30
CA LEU A 481 24.77 -9.94 9.29
C LEU A 481 26.17 -10.39 8.87
N SER A 482 26.35 -11.68 8.65
CA SER A 482 27.51 -12.19 7.93
C SER A 482 27.11 -13.38 7.05
N LYS A 483 27.86 -13.63 5.98
CA LYS A 483 27.66 -14.82 5.13
C LYS A 483 28.76 -15.87 5.37
N PRO A 484 28.49 -17.17 5.13
CA PRO A 484 29.53 -18.18 5.05
C PRO A 484 30.52 -17.86 3.92
N THR A 485 31.79 -18.18 4.12
CA THR A 485 32.85 -18.02 3.11
C THR A 485 32.61 -18.82 1.83
N SER A 486 31.81 -19.88 1.91
CA SER A 486 31.42 -20.73 0.78
C SER A 486 30.33 -20.15 -0.11
N VAL A 487 29.66 -19.07 0.30
CA VAL A 487 28.59 -18.42 -0.45
C VAL A 487 29.17 -17.23 -1.22
N LYS A 488 28.76 -17.07 -2.49
CA LYS A 488 29.12 -15.89 -3.32
C LYS A 488 28.59 -14.60 -2.69
N ASP A 489 29.06 -13.45 -3.19
CA ASP A 489 28.50 -12.18 -2.73
C ASP A 489 27.01 -12.13 -3.04
N MET A 490 26.24 -11.55 -2.11
CA MET A 490 24.80 -11.74 -2.08
C MET A 490 24.07 -10.46 -1.70
N GLY A 491 23.14 -10.06 -2.57
CA GLY A 491 22.17 -9.02 -2.24
C GLY A 491 21.21 -9.50 -1.16
N PHE A 492 20.95 -8.64 -0.18
CA PHE A 492 19.94 -8.86 0.85
C PHE A 492 19.06 -7.63 1.03
N LYS A 493 17.86 -7.87 1.56
CA LYS A 493 16.95 -6.84 2.07
C LYS A 493 16.46 -7.26 3.46
N VAL A 494 16.37 -6.29 4.37
CA VAL A 494 15.83 -6.47 5.72
C VAL A 494 14.74 -5.44 5.93
N ALA A 495 13.52 -5.91 6.19
CA ALA A 495 12.40 -5.07 6.58
C ALA A 495 12.02 -5.37 8.03
N VAL A 496 11.87 -4.33 8.84
CA VAL A 496 11.54 -4.42 10.27
C VAL A 496 10.15 -3.87 10.49
N TYR A 497 9.31 -4.64 11.18
CA TYR A 497 7.95 -4.27 11.52
C TYR A 497 7.73 -4.35 13.03
N ALA A 498 7.00 -3.36 13.55
CA ALA A 498 6.49 -3.35 14.91
C ALA A 498 5.00 -3.70 14.87
N ASP A 499 4.60 -4.71 15.63
CA ASP A 499 3.19 -5.01 15.85
C ASP A 499 2.67 -4.08 16.95
N ASP A 500 2.03 -3.00 16.51
CA ASP A 500 1.65 -1.84 17.30
C ASP A 500 0.21 -1.42 17.01
N HIS A 501 -0.73 -2.11 17.66
CA HIS A 501 -2.16 -1.80 17.55
C HIS A 501 -2.55 -0.51 18.29
N LEU A 502 -1.65 0.10 19.06
CA LEU A 502 -1.92 1.33 19.79
C LEU A 502 -1.61 2.58 18.95
N LEU A 503 -0.75 2.45 17.93
CA LEU A 503 -0.39 3.54 17.03
C LEU A 503 -1.25 3.56 15.77
N GLY A 504 -2.08 4.59 15.60
CA GLY A 504 -2.80 4.86 14.37
C GLY A 504 -2.05 5.85 13.48
N LEU A 505 -1.80 5.45 12.23
CA LEU A 505 -1.23 6.30 11.17
C LEU A 505 -2.20 6.36 9.99
N ASP A 506 -2.45 7.55 9.45
CA ASP A 506 -3.30 7.76 8.27
C ASP A 506 -2.69 8.85 7.39
N SER A 507 -2.40 8.55 6.11
CA SER A 507 -1.94 9.58 5.16
C SER A 507 -3.01 10.00 4.20
N LYS A 508 -2.85 11.22 3.72
CA LYS A 508 -3.66 11.79 2.66
C LYS A 508 -2.84 12.77 1.85
N VAL A 509 -3.17 12.89 0.57
CA VAL A 509 -2.68 13.97 -0.28
C VAL A 509 -3.87 14.84 -0.69
N THR A 510 -3.69 16.17 -0.64
CA THR A 510 -4.73 17.12 -1.09
C THR A 510 -4.16 18.14 -2.07
N PRO A 511 -4.85 18.48 -3.17
CA PRO A 511 -6.13 17.91 -3.64
C PRO A 511 -5.99 16.44 -4.08
N LEU A 512 -7.12 15.76 -4.29
CA LEU A 512 -7.16 14.35 -4.75
C LEU A 512 -6.67 14.17 -6.19
N THR A 513 -6.52 15.25 -6.94
CA THR A 513 -6.06 15.26 -8.33
C THR A 513 -5.03 16.38 -8.47
N PRO A 514 -3.82 16.21 -7.91
CA PRO A 514 -2.79 17.22 -8.00
C PRO A 514 -2.38 17.43 -9.45
N LYS A 515 -1.97 18.65 -9.76
CA LYS A 515 -1.67 19.10 -11.12
C LYS A 515 -0.43 19.99 -11.12
N VAL A 516 0.36 19.92 -12.19
CA VAL A 516 1.46 20.85 -12.46
C VAL A 516 0.98 22.30 -12.33
N GLY A 517 1.79 23.14 -11.67
CA GLY A 517 1.44 24.52 -11.34
C GLY A 517 0.52 24.69 -10.11
N GLN A 518 0.00 23.60 -9.54
CA GLN A 518 -0.79 23.62 -8.30
C GLN A 518 -0.02 22.95 -7.16
N ASN A 519 0.06 23.63 -6.03
CA ASN A 519 0.59 23.01 -4.82
C ASN A 519 -0.31 21.87 -4.34
N PHE A 520 0.29 20.78 -3.90
CA PHE A 520 -0.39 19.74 -3.14
C PHE A 520 0.20 19.63 -1.73
N LYS A 521 -0.56 19.01 -0.84
CA LYS A 521 -0.22 18.86 0.56
C LYS A 521 -0.16 17.38 0.93
N PRO A 522 1.04 16.80 1.14
CA PRO A 522 1.14 15.56 1.89
C PRO A 522 0.70 15.80 3.34
N GLN A 523 -0.12 14.91 3.85
CA GLN A 523 -0.68 14.95 5.20
C GLN A 523 -0.50 13.59 5.86
N ILE A 524 -0.23 13.60 7.17
CA ILE A 524 -0.30 12.41 7.99
C ILE A 524 -0.94 12.72 9.33
N THR A 525 -1.79 11.83 9.81
CA THR A 525 -2.38 11.90 11.14
C THR A 525 -1.72 10.83 12.00
N VAL A 526 -1.21 11.24 13.16
CA VAL A 526 -0.55 10.36 14.14
C VAL A 526 -1.38 10.33 15.42
N LYS A 527 -1.84 9.14 15.80
CA LYS A 527 -2.61 8.92 17.02
C LYS A 527 -2.05 7.78 17.83
N TRP A 528 -2.01 7.93 19.15
CA TRP A 528 -1.65 6.87 20.09
C TRP A 528 -2.82 6.59 21.03
N LYS A 529 -3.27 5.34 21.10
CA LYS A 529 -4.49 4.94 21.85
C LYS A 529 -5.68 5.83 21.49
N GLY A 530 -5.84 6.13 20.19
CA GLY A 530 -6.86 7.05 19.67
C GLY A 530 -6.63 8.54 19.93
N ASN A 531 -5.69 8.92 20.78
CA ASN A 531 -5.38 10.32 21.12
C ASN A 531 -4.37 10.92 20.15
N ALA A 532 -4.49 12.21 19.88
CA ALA A 532 -3.57 12.95 19.03
C ALA A 532 -2.13 12.94 19.59
N VAL A 533 -1.15 12.64 18.74
CA VAL A 533 0.27 12.86 19.06
C VAL A 533 0.67 14.20 18.44
N GLU A 534 0.85 15.23 19.27
CA GLU A 534 1.10 16.61 18.80
C GLU A 534 2.59 17.01 18.78
N SER A 535 3.44 16.24 19.46
CA SER A 535 4.88 16.50 19.58
C SER A 535 5.76 15.62 18.68
N ALA A 536 5.21 15.01 17.63
CA ALA A 536 5.98 14.26 16.65
C ALA A 536 6.78 15.17 15.70
N THR A 537 7.96 14.71 15.31
CA THR A 537 8.70 15.18 14.14
C THR A 537 8.28 14.34 12.95
N VAL A 538 7.59 14.96 12.00
CA VAL A 538 7.16 14.32 10.76
C VAL A 538 7.91 14.92 9.58
N ARG A 539 8.48 14.07 8.75
CA ARG A 539 9.09 14.47 7.47
C ARG A 539 8.49 13.64 6.34
N ALA A 540 8.36 14.24 5.16
CA ALA A 540 8.02 13.56 3.92
C ALA A 540 9.17 13.71 2.93
N TRP A 541 9.66 12.60 2.40
CA TRP A 541 10.56 12.60 1.24
C TRP A 541 9.72 12.44 -0.01
N ILE A 542 9.77 13.42 -0.89
CA ILE A 542 9.04 13.45 -2.15
C ILE A 542 10.04 13.17 -3.26
N LEU A 543 9.86 12.04 -3.94
CA LEU A 543 10.66 11.61 -5.08
C LEU A 543 9.88 11.98 -6.33
N LYS A 544 10.27 13.07 -6.97
CA LYS A 544 9.67 13.54 -8.21
C LYS A 544 10.42 12.98 -9.42
N PRO A 545 9.78 12.79 -10.58
CA PRO A 545 10.47 12.43 -11.81
C PRO A 545 11.54 13.48 -12.19
N GLY A 546 12.65 13.02 -12.77
CA GLY A 546 13.74 13.89 -13.23
C GLY A 546 13.39 14.74 -14.46
N ALA A 547 12.51 14.21 -15.32
CA ALA A 547 12.11 14.83 -16.57
C ALA A 547 10.61 14.59 -16.86
N GLU A 548 10.04 15.40 -17.74
CA GLU A 548 8.67 15.26 -18.22
C GLU A 548 8.58 14.12 -19.23
N LEU A 549 7.98 12.99 -18.82
CA LEU A 549 7.93 11.77 -19.61
C LEU A 549 7.28 11.99 -20.97
N GLY A 550 6.23 12.81 -21.05
CA GLY A 550 5.55 13.09 -22.31
C GLY A 550 6.47 13.74 -23.35
N GLN A 551 7.27 14.71 -22.92
CA GLN A 551 8.27 15.36 -23.75
C GLN A 551 9.39 14.40 -24.12
N LEU A 552 9.97 13.72 -23.13
CA LEU A 552 11.11 12.82 -23.31
C LEU A 552 10.77 11.69 -24.31
N LEU A 553 9.59 11.10 -24.17
CA LEU A 553 9.14 10.02 -25.04
C LEU A 553 8.80 10.51 -26.47
N ALA A 554 8.33 11.75 -26.63
CA ALA A 554 8.11 12.35 -27.94
C ALA A 554 9.44 12.57 -28.69
N ASP A 555 10.47 13.01 -27.98
CA ASP A 555 11.80 13.28 -28.53
C ASP A 555 12.64 12.01 -28.74
N TYR A 556 12.26 10.89 -28.10
CA TYR A 556 12.90 9.60 -28.29
C TYR A 556 12.82 9.16 -29.76
N ILE A 557 13.97 9.16 -30.45
CA ILE A 557 14.05 9.08 -31.92
C ILE A 557 13.57 7.73 -32.47
N LYS A 558 13.62 6.65 -31.68
CA LYS A 558 13.18 5.32 -32.13
C LYS A 558 11.65 5.28 -32.15
N ASN A 559 11.08 5.49 -33.33
CA ASN A 559 9.71 5.05 -33.59
C ASN A 559 9.71 3.53 -33.71
N ILE A 560 8.72 2.91 -33.12
CA ILE A 560 8.51 1.47 -33.22
C ILE A 560 7.34 1.20 -34.17
N ASP A 561 7.29 0.00 -34.75
CA ASP A 561 6.10 -0.49 -35.43
C ASP A 561 5.20 -1.16 -34.36
N PRO A 562 4.12 -0.49 -33.91
CA PRO A 562 3.33 -1.01 -32.80
C PRO A 562 2.55 -2.24 -33.24
N SER A 563 2.53 -3.26 -32.37
CA SER A 563 1.64 -4.41 -32.52
C SER A 563 0.18 -3.95 -32.49
N SER A 564 -0.65 -4.56 -33.34
CA SER A 564 -2.09 -4.36 -33.41
C SER A 564 -2.88 -5.50 -32.74
N ALA A 565 -2.21 -6.38 -31.98
CA ALA A 565 -2.88 -7.41 -31.21
C ALA A 565 -3.88 -6.78 -30.23
N LEU A 566 -4.95 -7.50 -29.89
CA LEU A 566 -6.04 -6.98 -29.06
C LEU A 566 -5.55 -6.58 -27.65
N ASP A 567 -4.54 -7.27 -27.16
CA ASP A 567 -3.87 -7.07 -25.87
C ASP A 567 -2.57 -6.25 -26.00
N ALA A 568 -2.23 -5.78 -27.20
CA ALA A 568 -1.13 -4.85 -27.36
C ALA A 568 -1.56 -3.50 -26.79
N GLY A 569 -0.80 -3.02 -25.80
CA GLY A 569 -1.02 -1.67 -25.27
C GLY A 569 -0.81 -0.59 -26.34
N THR A 570 -1.06 0.66 -25.98
CA THR A 570 -1.03 1.79 -26.92
C THR A 570 0.32 1.92 -27.66
N ALA A 571 0.34 2.54 -28.84
CA ALA A 571 1.58 2.73 -29.59
C ALA A 571 2.64 3.47 -28.77
N GLY A 572 2.25 4.52 -28.05
CA GLY A 572 3.12 5.21 -27.12
C GLY A 572 3.57 4.35 -25.93
N TYR A 573 2.72 3.48 -25.39
CA TYR A 573 3.14 2.54 -24.33
C TYR A 573 4.19 1.54 -24.83
N GLN A 574 3.98 0.96 -26.01
CA GLN A 574 4.97 0.09 -26.62
C GLN A 574 6.29 0.84 -26.89
N LYS A 575 6.22 2.12 -27.28
CA LYS A 575 7.41 2.99 -27.43
C LYS A 575 8.08 3.23 -26.09
N TYR A 576 7.32 3.43 -25.02
CA TYR A 576 7.83 3.56 -23.66
C TYR A 576 8.58 2.28 -23.24
N LEU A 577 8.02 1.09 -23.51
CA LEU A 577 8.71 -0.18 -23.24
C LEU A 577 10.04 -0.32 -24.01
N ALA A 578 10.11 0.19 -25.24
CA ALA A 578 11.36 0.26 -25.98
C ALA A 578 12.33 1.30 -25.38
N ALA A 579 11.82 2.46 -24.96
CA ALA A 579 12.63 3.55 -24.42
C ALA A 579 13.24 3.23 -23.06
N ILE A 580 12.52 2.54 -22.17
CA ILE A 580 13.08 2.14 -20.87
C ILE A 580 14.28 1.20 -21.01
N SER A 581 14.45 0.51 -22.16
CA SER A 581 15.64 -0.30 -22.42
C SER A 581 16.92 0.49 -22.67
N ASP A 582 16.79 1.80 -22.78
CA ASP A 582 17.88 2.74 -23.04
C ASP A 582 18.38 3.35 -21.71
N PRO A 583 19.62 3.06 -21.27
CA PRO A 583 20.14 3.57 -20.01
C PRO A 583 20.14 5.10 -19.91
N ASP A 584 20.34 5.80 -21.04
CA ASP A 584 20.35 7.26 -21.08
C ASP A 584 18.93 7.82 -20.84
N PHE A 585 17.91 7.18 -21.43
CA PHE A 585 16.50 7.53 -21.17
C PHE A 585 16.12 7.33 -19.70
N ILE A 586 16.56 6.22 -19.09
CA ILE A 586 16.32 5.95 -17.67
C ILE A 586 17.05 6.94 -16.77
N ALA A 587 18.29 7.31 -17.12
CA ALA A 587 19.06 8.28 -16.36
C ALA A 587 18.38 9.66 -16.31
N GLU A 588 17.71 10.09 -17.39
CA GLU A 588 16.93 11.33 -17.41
C GLU A 588 15.67 11.27 -16.54
N LEU A 589 15.06 10.09 -16.39
CA LEU A 589 13.90 9.87 -15.52
C LEU A 589 14.27 9.66 -14.05
N ALA A 590 15.55 9.59 -13.70
CA ALA A 590 16.00 9.30 -12.35
C ALA A 590 15.32 10.24 -11.32
N PRO A 591 14.78 9.69 -10.22
CA PRO A 591 14.00 10.46 -9.27
C PRO A 591 14.86 11.52 -8.58
N GLN A 592 14.29 12.70 -8.39
CA GLN A 592 14.88 13.77 -7.58
C GLN A 592 14.20 13.81 -6.22
N ALA A 593 14.95 13.51 -5.15
CA ALA A 593 14.43 13.51 -3.79
C ALA A 593 14.43 14.91 -3.18
N GLN A 594 13.31 15.30 -2.57
CA GLN A 594 13.19 16.51 -1.77
C GLN A 594 12.58 16.18 -0.41
N GLN A 595 13.26 16.59 0.67
CA GLN A 595 12.71 16.46 2.02
C GLN A 595 11.81 17.67 2.36
N LEU A 596 10.66 17.39 2.95
CA LEU A 596 9.71 18.36 3.47
C LEU A 596 9.47 18.07 4.95
N THR A 597 9.60 19.08 5.81
CA THR A 597 9.14 18.96 7.21
C THR A 597 7.65 19.28 7.26
N LEU A 598 6.86 18.40 7.87
CA LEU A 598 5.42 18.59 8.04
C LEU A 598 5.15 19.23 9.41
N ASN A 599 4.31 20.26 9.42
CA ASN A 599 3.99 21.01 10.62
C ASN A 599 2.72 20.47 11.25
N HIS A 600 2.70 20.36 12.58
CA HIS A 600 1.46 20.06 13.30
C HIS A 600 0.42 21.16 13.04
N VAL A 601 -0.81 20.74 12.76
CA VAL A 601 -1.95 21.66 12.55
C VAL A 601 -2.96 21.52 13.67
N ALA A 602 -3.53 20.32 13.85
CA ALA A 602 -4.50 20.01 14.89
C ALA A 602 -4.75 18.50 14.97
N ASN A 603 -5.13 18.00 16.15
CA ASN A 603 -5.59 16.62 16.36
C ASN A 603 -4.60 15.55 15.84
N GLY A 604 -3.29 15.82 15.98
CA GLY A 604 -2.24 14.91 15.52
C GLY A 604 -2.04 14.91 14.00
N ARG A 605 -2.69 15.82 13.26
CA ARG A 605 -2.50 16.01 11.82
C ARG A 605 -1.28 16.90 11.57
N TYR A 606 -0.39 16.41 10.72
CA TYR A 606 0.79 17.10 10.21
C TYR A 606 0.65 17.30 8.71
N GLU A 607 0.94 18.50 8.22
CA GLU A 607 0.93 18.80 6.79
C GLU A 607 1.99 19.82 6.39
N SER A 608 2.31 19.86 5.10
CA SER A 608 3.07 20.95 4.51
C SER A 608 2.66 21.11 3.04
N SER A 609 2.99 22.25 2.45
CA SER A 609 2.69 22.53 1.05
C SER A 609 3.90 22.21 0.19
N TYR A 610 3.68 21.50 -0.91
CA TYR A 610 4.70 21.17 -1.90
C TYR A 610 4.29 21.70 -3.27
N ASN A 611 5.24 22.32 -3.98
CA ASN A 611 5.04 22.76 -5.36
C ASN A 611 5.68 21.72 -6.30
N PRO A 612 4.89 21.03 -7.16
CA PRO A 612 5.43 20.07 -8.11
C PRO A 612 6.34 20.70 -9.18
N GLY A 613 6.29 22.03 -9.34
CA GLY A 613 6.96 22.73 -10.43
C GLY A 613 6.28 22.45 -11.75
N ASP A 614 7.07 22.13 -12.77
CA ASP A 614 6.64 21.99 -14.16
C ASP A 614 6.59 20.53 -14.65
N ILE A 615 6.87 19.57 -13.78
CA ILE A 615 6.99 18.15 -14.13
C ILE A 615 5.73 17.40 -13.68
N SER A 616 5.11 16.67 -14.60
CA SER A 616 4.04 15.73 -14.29
C SER A 616 4.60 14.32 -14.12
N GLY A 617 3.77 13.42 -13.56
CA GLY A 617 4.14 12.02 -13.38
C GLY A 617 3.87 11.51 -11.97
N ILE A 618 4.47 10.37 -11.66
CA ILE A 618 4.31 9.70 -10.38
C ILE A 618 5.31 10.25 -9.38
N TYR A 619 4.80 10.81 -8.30
CA TYR A 619 5.56 11.27 -7.15
C TYR A 619 5.43 10.24 -6.05
N GLN A 620 6.53 9.70 -5.55
CA GLN A 620 6.51 8.83 -4.38
C GLN A 620 6.79 9.62 -3.12
N ILE A 621 6.00 9.36 -2.07
CA ILE A 621 6.01 10.11 -0.83
C ILE A 621 6.31 9.13 0.30
N PHE A 622 7.44 9.33 0.98
CA PHE A 622 7.85 8.53 2.12
C PHE A 622 7.79 9.36 3.39
N TYR A 623 6.87 9.01 4.27
CA TYR A 623 6.71 9.63 5.57
C TYR A 623 7.65 8.96 6.57
N THR A 624 8.45 9.76 7.29
CA THR A 624 9.17 9.32 8.48
C THR A 624 8.57 10.01 9.69
N ILE A 625 8.10 9.22 10.64
CA ILE A 625 7.44 9.68 11.86
C ILE A 625 8.35 9.35 13.03
N GLN A 626 8.72 10.38 13.81
CA GLN A 626 9.47 10.23 15.04
C GLN A 626 8.70 10.93 16.17
N ALA A 627 8.36 10.23 17.23
CA ALA A 627 7.73 10.82 18.41
C ALA A 627 8.38 10.29 19.67
N ASN A 628 8.40 11.08 20.73
CA ASN A 628 8.91 10.64 22.02
C ASN A 628 8.02 11.19 23.13
N SER A 629 7.59 10.29 24.03
CA SER A 629 6.88 10.66 25.25
C SER A 629 7.24 9.70 26.38
N ALA A 630 6.97 10.09 27.62
CA ALA A 630 7.20 9.22 28.77
C ALA A 630 6.40 7.91 28.67
N ASP A 631 5.17 7.99 28.16
CA ASP A 631 4.24 6.87 28.10
C ASP A 631 4.53 5.93 26.92
N THR A 632 4.88 6.49 25.75
CA THR A 632 5.15 5.70 24.54
C THR A 632 6.59 5.25 24.43
N GLY A 633 7.55 5.99 25.00
CA GLY A 633 8.94 5.94 24.55
C GLY A 633 9.09 6.46 23.12
N GLU A 634 10.18 6.07 22.44
CA GLU A 634 10.50 6.55 21.09
C GLU A 634 9.77 5.75 20.01
N ILE A 635 8.89 6.41 19.26
CA ILE A 635 8.19 5.85 18.09
C ILE A 635 8.96 6.24 16.84
N HIS A 636 9.32 5.24 16.02
CA HIS A 636 9.89 5.43 14.69
C HIS A 636 9.07 4.62 13.67
N ARG A 637 8.48 5.28 12.68
CA ARG A 637 7.70 4.63 11.62
C ARG A 637 8.00 5.19 10.25
N ILE A 638 7.90 4.32 9.24
CA ILE A 638 7.98 4.68 7.82
C ILE A 638 6.67 4.27 7.14
N MET A 639 6.13 5.15 6.33
CA MET A 639 4.98 4.87 5.48
C MET A 639 5.21 5.40 4.08
N MET A 640 4.65 4.74 3.07
CA MET A 640 4.79 5.11 1.67
C MET A 640 3.42 5.32 1.04
N GLU A 641 3.32 6.33 0.20
CA GLU A 641 2.18 6.58 -0.68
C GLU A 641 2.68 7.17 -2.00
N SER A 642 1.87 7.13 -3.05
CA SER A 642 2.15 7.77 -4.34
C SER A 642 1.09 8.80 -4.69
N ALA A 643 1.49 9.81 -5.44
CA ALA A 643 0.60 10.80 -6.06
C ALA A 643 0.96 10.95 -7.54
N TYR A 644 0.01 10.69 -8.42
CA TYR A 644 0.06 11.10 -9.81
C TYR A 644 -0.27 12.59 -9.92
N VAL A 645 0.76 13.39 -10.21
CA VAL A 645 0.62 14.81 -10.55
C VAL A 645 0.34 14.91 -12.04
N ARG A 646 -0.85 15.37 -12.39
CA ARG A 646 -1.28 15.54 -13.78
C ARG A 646 -0.50 16.64 -14.48
N PHE A 647 -0.38 16.54 -15.79
CA PHE A 647 0.12 17.62 -16.64
C PHE A 647 -0.72 18.90 -16.48
N GLY A 648 -0.11 20.05 -16.75
CA GLY A 648 -0.71 21.38 -16.60
C GLY A 648 -1.86 21.65 -17.59
N ASP A 649 -2.48 22.82 -17.51
CA ASP A 649 -3.54 23.21 -18.46
C ASP A 649 -3.01 23.14 -19.91
N LEU A 650 -3.89 22.76 -20.84
CA LEU A 650 -3.51 22.71 -22.25
C LEU A 650 -3.45 24.12 -22.85
N ASP A 651 -2.33 24.48 -23.48
CA ASP A 651 -2.19 25.69 -24.28
C ASP A 651 -2.65 25.39 -25.70
N ILE A 652 -3.92 25.67 -25.99
CA ILE A 652 -4.52 25.43 -27.32
C ILE A 652 -3.77 26.17 -28.44
N PRO A 653 -3.44 27.48 -28.30
CA PRO A 653 -2.58 28.16 -29.26
C PRO A 653 -1.24 27.46 -29.53
N ALA A 654 -0.56 26.95 -28.50
CA ALA A 654 0.73 26.27 -28.65
C ALA A 654 0.61 24.80 -29.10
N SER A 655 -0.60 24.24 -29.10
CA SER A 655 -0.88 22.84 -29.43
C SER A 655 -1.04 22.54 -30.93
N ASN A 656 -0.85 23.54 -31.80
CA ASN A 656 -0.89 23.40 -33.27
C ASN A 656 -2.12 22.64 -33.79
N VAL A 657 -3.31 22.98 -33.31
CA VAL A 657 -4.55 22.30 -33.69
C VAL A 657 -4.93 22.65 -35.14
N VAL A 658 -5.06 21.64 -35.99
CA VAL A 658 -5.50 21.77 -37.39
C VAL A 658 -6.74 20.94 -37.61
N THR A 659 -7.84 21.60 -38.00
CA THR A 659 -9.13 20.95 -38.26
C THR A 659 -9.45 20.95 -39.74
N GLN A 660 -9.72 19.77 -40.30
CA GLN A 660 -10.12 19.55 -41.69
C GLN A 660 -11.50 18.91 -41.74
N VAL A 661 -12.37 19.42 -42.61
CA VAL A 661 -13.73 18.93 -42.79
C VAL A 661 -13.86 18.32 -44.18
N ASN A 662 -14.37 17.08 -44.25
CA ASN A 662 -14.67 16.40 -45.50
C ASN A 662 -16.06 15.75 -45.42
N GLY A 663 -17.08 16.45 -45.91
CA GLY A 663 -18.48 16.07 -45.76
C GLY A 663 -18.89 16.00 -44.28
N ASN A 664 -19.37 14.84 -43.85
CA ASN A 664 -19.77 14.57 -42.45
C ASN A 664 -18.63 13.95 -41.61
N ASN A 665 -17.38 14.13 -42.04
CA ASN A 665 -16.22 13.71 -41.28
C ASN A 665 -15.36 14.93 -40.95
N THR A 666 -14.96 15.02 -39.68
CA THR A 666 -14.01 16.03 -39.21
C THR A 666 -12.74 15.32 -38.78
N THR A 667 -11.59 15.72 -39.34
CA THR A 667 -10.27 15.25 -38.93
C THR A 667 -9.56 16.38 -38.20
N ILE A 668 -9.15 16.13 -36.96
CA ILE A 668 -8.42 17.06 -36.11
C ILE A 668 -7.02 16.51 -35.93
N LYS A 669 -5.99 17.29 -36.28
CA LYS A 669 -4.61 17.02 -35.88
C LYS A 669 -4.23 17.94 -34.74
N ILE A 670 -3.59 17.41 -33.71
CA ILE A 670 -3.17 18.17 -32.53
C ILE A 670 -1.85 17.64 -32.00
N LYS A 671 -0.94 18.54 -31.60
CA LYS A 671 0.29 18.21 -30.87
C LYS A 671 0.20 18.87 -29.49
N PRO A 672 -0.46 18.24 -28.51
CA PRO A 672 -0.89 18.90 -27.29
C PRO A 672 0.31 19.36 -26.46
N LYS A 673 0.32 20.65 -26.14
CA LYS A 673 1.35 21.31 -25.34
C LYS A 673 0.71 21.97 -24.13
N THR A 674 1.28 21.73 -22.95
CA THR A 674 0.83 22.33 -21.69
C THR A 674 1.23 23.79 -21.59
N SER A 675 0.61 24.52 -20.66
CA SER A 675 0.90 25.92 -20.34
C SER A 675 2.33 26.15 -19.83
N VAL A 676 2.98 25.12 -19.30
CA VAL A 676 4.39 25.13 -18.88
C VAL A 676 5.35 24.78 -20.03
N GLY A 677 4.82 24.44 -21.21
CA GLY A 677 5.60 24.28 -22.42
C GLY A 677 6.07 22.85 -22.72
N TYR A 678 5.63 21.85 -21.97
CA TYR A 678 5.91 20.44 -22.29
C TYR A 678 4.78 19.78 -23.08
N LEU A 679 5.13 18.76 -23.87
CA LEU A 679 4.15 17.91 -24.54
C LEU A 679 3.47 16.96 -23.56
N ILE A 680 2.17 16.72 -23.76
CA ILE A 680 1.47 15.58 -23.13
C ILE A 680 2.13 14.25 -23.54
N GLY A 681 2.68 14.21 -24.76
CA GLY A 681 3.50 13.11 -25.26
C GLY A 681 2.71 11.91 -25.80
N PRO A 682 3.40 10.86 -26.28
CA PRO A 682 2.80 9.64 -26.81
C PRO A 682 2.03 8.82 -25.77
N GLY A 683 1.11 7.97 -26.23
CA GLY A 683 0.40 6.97 -25.43
C GLY A 683 -0.83 7.50 -24.69
N GLN A 684 -1.12 8.79 -24.82
CA GLN A 684 -2.18 9.51 -24.09
C GLN A 684 -3.50 9.59 -24.89
N GLN A 685 -3.70 8.76 -25.91
CA GLN A 685 -4.91 8.78 -26.74
C GLN A 685 -6.24 8.68 -25.96
N ASN A 686 -6.24 8.01 -24.80
CA ASN A 686 -7.45 7.81 -23.99
C ASN A 686 -7.81 9.04 -23.13
N VAL A 687 -6.94 10.04 -23.03
CA VAL A 687 -7.24 11.26 -22.27
C VAL A 687 -8.24 12.15 -23.00
N PHE A 688 -8.37 12.02 -24.32
CA PHE A 688 -9.30 12.82 -25.11
C PHE A 688 -10.71 12.23 -25.07
N SER A 689 -11.69 13.07 -24.80
CA SER A 689 -13.11 12.74 -24.90
C SER A 689 -13.84 13.78 -25.74
N PHE A 690 -14.73 13.30 -26.61
CA PHE A 690 -15.54 14.11 -27.51
C PHE A 690 -17.00 13.76 -27.28
N THR A 691 -17.81 14.73 -26.88
CA THR A 691 -19.25 14.57 -26.72
C THR A 691 -19.98 15.62 -27.55
N GLY A 692 -21.13 15.27 -28.13
CA GLY A 692 -21.91 16.18 -28.97
C GLY A 692 -23.10 15.46 -29.60
N GLU A 693 -24.14 16.21 -29.95
CA GLU A 693 -25.31 15.65 -30.66
C GLU A 693 -24.89 15.16 -32.04
N ASP A 694 -25.21 13.92 -32.40
CA ASP A 694 -24.87 13.28 -33.68
C ASP A 694 -23.37 13.25 -34.03
N VAL A 695 -22.49 13.40 -33.03
CA VAL A 695 -21.04 13.29 -33.20
C VAL A 695 -20.55 11.99 -32.55
N THR A 696 -19.81 11.19 -33.31
CA THR A 696 -19.20 9.94 -32.84
C THR A 696 -17.71 9.96 -33.11
N LEU A 697 -16.90 9.70 -32.08
CA LEU A 697 -15.47 9.46 -32.23
C LEU A 697 -15.26 8.16 -33.01
N LYS A 698 -14.58 8.21 -34.15
CA LYS A 698 -14.24 7.01 -34.94
C LYS A 698 -12.92 6.40 -34.50
N LYS A 699 -11.88 7.24 -34.41
CA LYS A 699 -10.51 6.80 -34.20
C LYS A 699 -9.64 7.93 -33.66
N ILE A 700 -8.68 7.58 -32.82
CA ILE A 700 -7.53 8.41 -32.47
C ILE A 700 -6.28 7.65 -32.91
N THR A 701 -5.39 8.29 -33.65
CA THR A 701 -4.11 7.74 -34.09
C THR A 701 -2.99 8.53 -33.42
N ASP A 702 -2.12 7.83 -32.67
CA ASP A 702 -0.91 8.37 -32.06
C ASP A 702 0.28 8.20 -33.01
N PHE A 703 0.94 9.29 -33.38
CA PHE A 703 2.12 9.28 -34.26
C PHE A 703 3.44 9.05 -33.50
N GLN A 704 3.38 8.74 -32.20
CA GLN A 704 4.51 8.45 -31.33
C GLN A 704 5.50 9.61 -31.12
N ASN A 705 5.20 10.81 -31.62
CA ASN A 705 6.01 12.02 -31.49
C ASN A 705 5.26 13.14 -30.72
N GLY A 706 4.21 12.75 -29.98
CA GLY A 706 3.28 13.64 -29.29
C GLY A 706 2.19 14.25 -30.16
N GLU A 707 2.16 13.98 -31.47
CA GLU A 707 1.06 14.36 -32.36
C GLU A 707 -0.02 13.28 -32.43
N TYR A 708 -1.28 13.70 -32.46
CA TYR A 708 -2.46 12.86 -32.59
C TYR A 708 -3.31 13.28 -33.78
N GLN A 709 -3.90 12.30 -34.47
CA GLN A 709 -4.98 12.52 -35.43
C GLN A 709 -6.28 11.91 -34.91
N ILE A 710 -7.32 12.73 -34.83
CA ILE A 710 -8.63 12.40 -34.27
C ILE A 710 -9.65 12.48 -35.40
N GLU A 711 -10.41 11.41 -35.60
CA GLU A 711 -11.42 11.30 -36.64
C GLU A 711 -12.81 11.25 -36.01
N LEU A 712 -13.63 12.25 -36.31
CA LEU A 712 -15.02 12.36 -35.87
C LEU A 712 -15.97 12.11 -37.05
N LYS A 713 -17.09 11.42 -36.78
CA LYS A 713 -18.25 11.31 -37.67
C LYS A 713 -19.35 12.22 -37.15
N GLY A 714 -20.00 13.00 -38.01
CA GLY A 714 -21.14 13.84 -37.64
C GLY A 714 -21.22 15.13 -38.45
N ALA A 715 -22.24 15.94 -38.20
CA ALA A 715 -22.36 17.25 -38.82
C ALA A 715 -21.30 18.22 -38.23
N PRO A 716 -20.35 18.75 -39.01
CA PRO A 716 -19.25 19.59 -38.50
C PRO A 716 -19.69 20.90 -37.84
N GLU A 717 -20.94 21.31 -38.12
CA GLU A 717 -21.61 22.49 -37.59
C GLU A 717 -22.18 22.29 -36.18
N LYS A 718 -22.35 21.03 -35.75
CA LYS A 718 -22.92 20.69 -34.44
C LYS A 718 -21.92 20.96 -33.33
N GLU A 719 -22.44 21.40 -32.19
CA GLU A 719 -21.64 21.66 -31.00
C GLU A 719 -21.07 20.36 -30.44
N ILE A 720 -19.77 20.42 -30.13
CA ILE A 720 -19.04 19.40 -29.40
C ILE A 720 -18.45 20.00 -28.12
N SER A 721 -18.33 19.19 -27.08
CA SER A 721 -17.43 19.42 -25.97
C SER A 721 -16.22 18.50 -26.13
N VAL A 722 -15.03 19.09 -26.03
CA VAL A 722 -13.76 18.37 -26.04
C VAL A 722 -13.18 18.47 -24.65
N THR A 723 -12.94 17.32 -24.03
CA THR A 723 -12.25 17.26 -22.74
C THR A 723 -10.95 16.49 -22.84
N VAL A 724 -9.98 16.90 -22.03
CA VAL A 724 -8.69 16.22 -21.85
C VAL A 724 -8.59 15.84 -20.37
N LEU A 725 -8.59 14.54 -20.09
CA LEU A 725 -8.57 13.97 -18.74
C LEU A 725 -9.67 14.58 -17.84
N GLY A 726 -10.87 14.74 -18.41
CA GLY A 726 -12.06 15.30 -17.76
C GLY A 726 -12.16 16.83 -17.78
N GLU A 727 -11.11 17.56 -18.15
CA GLU A 727 -11.12 19.02 -18.21
C GLU A 727 -11.62 19.51 -19.57
N ASN A 728 -12.63 20.38 -19.58
CA ASN A 728 -13.17 20.95 -20.82
C ASN A 728 -12.19 21.96 -21.43
N ILE A 729 -11.68 21.64 -22.62
CA ILE A 729 -10.75 22.49 -23.36
C ILE A 729 -11.41 23.23 -24.52
N PHE A 730 -12.60 22.80 -24.96
CA PHE A 730 -13.35 23.45 -26.03
C PHE A 730 -14.83 23.11 -25.96
N THR A 731 -15.67 24.11 -26.25
CA THR A 731 -17.11 23.93 -26.49
C THR A 731 -17.50 24.78 -27.69
N GLY A 732 -18.07 24.15 -28.71
CA GLY A 732 -18.49 24.82 -29.94
C GLY A 732 -18.52 23.88 -31.14
N PRO A 733 -18.76 24.39 -32.37
CA PRO A 733 -18.81 23.55 -33.57
C PRO A 733 -17.51 22.80 -33.81
N ALA A 734 -17.59 21.52 -34.19
CA ALA A 734 -16.40 20.68 -34.42
C ALA A 734 -15.41 21.31 -35.43
N LYS A 735 -15.93 21.98 -36.46
CA LYS A 735 -15.12 22.67 -37.48
C LYS A 735 -14.33 23.88 -36.95
N GLU A 736 -14.68 24.40 -35.78
CA GLU A 736 -14.05 25.59 -35.17
C GLU A 736 -12.99 25.23 -34.13
N PHE A 737 -12.85 23.94 -33.78
CA PHE A 737 -11.81 23.53 -32.84
C PHE A 737 -10.42 23.87 -33.37
N GLY A 738 -9.59 24.51 -32.54
CA GLY A 738 -8.26 24.97 -32.92
C GLY A 738 -8.21 26.29 -33.69
N LYS A 739 -9.35 26.83 -34.15
CA LYS A 739 -9.36 28.16 -34.75
C LYS A 739 -9.32 29.19 -33.64
N GLN A 740 -8.40 30.15 -33.73
CA GLN A 740 -8.44 31.31 -32.86
C GLN A 740 -9.71 32.11 -33.18
N VAL A 741 -10.72 31.99 -32.33
CA VAL A 741 -11.93 32.81 -32.45
C VAL A 741 -11.52 34.22 -32.05
N MET A 742 -11.31 35.08 -33.05
CA MET A 742 -11.02 36.48 -32.81
C MET A 742 -12.12 37.06 -31.91
N HIS A 743 -11.73 37.57 -30.73
CA HIS A 743 -12.67 38.02 -29.70
C HIS A 743 -13.66 39.02 -30.32
N PRO A 744 -14.97 38.95 -30.00
CA PRO A 744 -15.98 39.82 -30.63
C PRO A 744 -15.64 41.32 -30.64
N TRP A 745 -14.98 41.83 -29.60
CA TRP A 745 -14.54 43.23 -29.54
C TRP A 745 -13.43 43.55 -30.54
N LEU A 746 -12.51 42.62 -30.81
CA LEU A 746 -11.47 42.76 -31.85
C LEU A 746 -12.11 42.76 -33.24
N LYS A 747 -13.16 41.96 -33.47
CA LYS A 747 -13.95 42.03 -34.72
C LYS A 747 -14.59 43.38 -34.87
N TRP A 748 -15.20 43.89 -33.80
CA TRP A 748 -15.82 45.22 -33.80
C TRP A 748 -14.80 46.34 -34.01
N LEU A 749 -13.61 46.25 -33.40
CA LEU A 749 -12.53 47.21 -33.56
C LEU A 749 -11.95 47.19 -34.98
N LEU A 750 -11.78 46.02 -35.59
CA LEU A 750 -11.42 45.91 -37.01
C LEU A 750 -12.47 46.55 -37.91
N TRP A 751 -13.77 46.31 -37.66
CA TRP A 751 -14.84 46.98 -38.39
C TRP A 751 -14.80 48.50 -38.23
N LEU A 752 -14.54 48.99 -37.02
CA LEU A 752 -14.44 50.42 -36.73
C LEU A 752 -13.24 51.05 -37.46
N VAL A 753 -12.08 50.40 -37.46
CA VAL A 753 -10.91 50.82 -38.24
C VAL A 753 -11.21 50.84 -39.74
N LEU A 754 -11.90 49.82 -40.25
CA LEU A 754 -12.30 49.75 -41.67
C LEU A 754 -13.26 50.88 -42.06
N ILE A 755 -14.21 51.21 -41.19
CA ILE A 755 -15.14 52.34 -41.37
C ILE A 755 -14.38 53.67 -41.35
N LEU A 756 -13.44 53.87 -40.43
CA LEU A 756 -12.62 55.08 -40.38
C LEU A 756 -11.77 55.26 -41.64
N ILE A 757 -11.19 54.17 -42.17
CA ILE A 757 -10.47 54.19 -43.45
C ILE A 757 -11.39 54.58 -44.60
N LEU A 758 -12.61 54.02 -44.65
CA LEU A 758 -13.61 54.33 -45.67
C LEU A 758 -14.03 55.80 -45.62
N ILE A 759 -14.28 56.34 -44.42
CA ILE A 759 -14.59 57.76 -44.21
C ILE A 759 -13.42 58.63 -44.68
N TRP A 760 -12.18 58.27 -44.33
CA TRP A 760 -10.99 59.02 -44.75
C TRP A 760 -10.83 59.03 -46.28
N ILE A 761 -11.06 57.90 -46.96
CA ILE A 761 -11.06 57.80 -48.43
C ILE A 761 -12.16 58.70 -49.02
N LEU A 762 -13.37 58.67 -48.47
CA LEU A 762 -14.49 59.52 -48.91
C LEU A 762 -14.18 61.01 -48.76
N ILE A 763 -13.62 61.42 -47.62
CA ILE A 763 -13.19 62.80 -47.38
C ILE A 763 -12.13 63.20 -48.41
N LYS A 764 -11.10 62.36 -48.62
CA LYS A 764 -10.09 62.62 -49.65
C LYS A 764 -10.70 62.74 -51.05
N PHE A 765 -11.64 61.87 -51.40
CA PHE A 765 -12.29 61.89 -52.71
C PHE A 765 -13.08 63.19 -52.92
N ILE A 766 -13.86 63.62 -51.91
CA ILE A 766 -14.62 64.88 -51.93
C ILE A 766 -13.71 66.10 -52.03
N PHE A 767 -12.58 66.11 -51.31
CA PHE A 767 -11.62 67.22 -51.37
C PHE A 767 -10.84 67.26 -52.69
N VAL A 768 -10.56 66.12 -53.31
CA VAL A 768 -9.91 66.05 -54.63
C VAL A 768 -10.89 66.40 -55.76
N SER A 769 -12.19 66.10 -55.63
CA SER A 769 -13.20 66.48 -56.62
C SER A 769 -13.61 67.96 -56.59
N ASN A 770 -13.22 68.71 -55.56
CA ASN A 770 -13.55 70.13 -55.39
C ASN A 770 -12.40 71.10 -55.69
N HIS A 771 -11.28 70.60 -56.24
CA HIS A 771 -10.24 71.42 -56.83
C HIS A 771 -10.14 71.13 -58.34
N PRO A 772 -10.72 71.98 -59.22
CA PRO A 772 -10.43 71.95 -60.65
C PRO A 772 -8.98 72.30 -60.96
#